data_AF-A0A6A2XHY1-F1
#
_entry.id   AF-A0A6A2XHY1-F1
#
_cell.length_a   1.000
_cell.length_b   1.000
_cell.length_c   1.000
_cell.angle_alpha   90.00
_cell.angle_beta   90.00
_cell.angle_gamma   90.00
#
_symmetry.space_group_name_H-M   'P 1'
#
loop_
_entity.id
_entity.type
_entity.pdbx_description
1 polymer ?
#
loop_
_entity_poly.entity_id
_entity_poly.type
_entity_poly.pdbx_seq_one_letter_code
_entity_poly.pdbx_strand_id
1 'polypeptide(L)'
;MDALFRSRFRILFILACLLICGFAFVGAQNRRPKNVQVAIRAKWSGTPLLLEAGELLSKESKNLFWEFIDGWLRVAKTEGDSHSAKDCLVKILKHGSSVLSESLASLFEFSLTLRSASPRLVLYRQLAEESLSSFPLSDDGYSHNVSGVYASEAAGTKKLDPFLVGANPKSPGGRCCWVDIGEELFFDVAELQSWLQGPNEISGDSFQQPELYEFDHVHFDSNLMSPVAILYGALGTGCFREFHLTLVQAAKEGKVKYVVRPVLPYGCEGKVGPCGAVGAMDSLNLGGYGVELALKNMEYKAMDDSTVKKGVTLEDPHTEDLSQEVRGFIFSKILERKPDLTSEIMAFRDYLLSSTISDTLDVWELKDLGHQTAQRIVQASDPLQSMQEINQNFPSVVSSLSRTKLNDSIKEEILANQRMIPPGKSLMALNGALINIEDIDLYLLIDLVHQELSLADQFSKLKLPGSTVRKLLSTVTPPESDSFRVDFRSSHVHYLNNLEEDAMYRRWRSNINDILMPVFPGQLRYIRKNLFHASIDMITSFYENSFPMRFGIILYSTELIKKIERSGGELHSSDFERDSEIEDDKSCLINRLQTESSGSTDEALEMHHIEEAFVETLLPKVKSPPQEILLKLEKGQTYKELSQESSLFVFKLGISKLQCCLLMNGLVSILEALINAMNDELPRIQEQVYYGQITSHTDVLDKFLSENGVSRYNPQIIVGGNVKPRFVSLDSSILGGESVLNELNYLHSPETVDNVKPVTHLLALDVTSKKGIKLLREGIRYLIQGSKNARVGVLFTASQDADLSSILLVKTFEITAASYSHKKKALEFLDQVCSFYEHNYVLRSPAAAESFQAFVTKFYELAEANELSSKAYKSSLSEASNLNLREHLYKVAQFLYMQFGIASGVNAVITNGRVTSLDAGIFLGDDLHLLESVEFKHRIKHIAEIVEEVNWHGIDPDMLTSKYVSDIIMFVTSSMATRERSTESARFEILNAQYSAVVLNNENSSIHIDAVVDPPKSIRTKTIITSSCAG
;
A
#
# COMPACT_ATOMS: atom_id res chain seq x y z
N MET A 1 -50.93 -84.52 31.53
CA MET A 1 -51.44 -83.38 30.73
C MET A 1 -50.72 -82.07 31.12
N ASP A 2 -49.50 -82.14 31.66
CA ASP A 2 -48.89 -81.00 32.39
C ASP A 2 -47.68 -80.36 31.68
N ALA A 3 -47.17 -80.96 30.60
CA ALA A 3 -46.07 -80.41 29.82
C ALA A 3 -46.53 -79.38 28.75
N LEU A 4 -47.72 -79.59 28.17
CA LEU A 4 -48.30 -78.70 27.16
C LEU A 4 -48.81 -77.38 27.75
N PHE A 5 -49.25 -77.38 29.01
CA PHE A 5 -49.78 -76.19 29.69
C PHE A 5 -48.66 -75.21 30.08
N ARG A 6 -47.50 -75.70 30.54
CA ARG A 6 -46.34 -74.87 30.90
C ARG A 6 -45.65 -74.23 29.68
N SER A 7 -45.64 -74.92 28.54
CA SER A 7 -45.09 -74.36 27.29
C SER A 7 -45.97 -73.23 26.75
N ARG A 8 -47.30 -73.42 26.76
CA ARG A 8 -48.26 -72.38 26.34
C ARG A 8 -48.25 -71.16 27.25
N PHE A 9 -48.09 -71.34 28.57
CA PHE A 9 -48.00 -70.22 29.51
C PHE A 9 -46.69 -69.41 29.35
N ARG A 10 -45.56 -70.08 29.06
CA ARG A 10 -44.30 -69.40 28.75
C ARG A 10 -44.36 -68.64 27.42
N ILE A 11 -45.00 -69.21 26.40
CA ILE A 11 -45.19 -68.54 25.11
C ILE A 11 -46.14 -67.35 25.27
N LEU A 12 -47.22 -67.46 26.05
CA LEU A 12 -48.11 -66.34 26.35
C LEU A 12 -47.42 -65.25 27.17
N PHE A 13 -46.55 -65.61 28.11
CA PHE A 13 -45.79 -64.65 28.91
C PHE A 13 -44.73 -63.92 28.05
N ILE A 14 -44.08 -64.64 27.13
CA ILE A 14 -43.14 -64.04 26.17
C ILE A 14 -43.89 -63.16 25.16
N LEU A 15 -45.08 -63.56 24.68
CA LEU A 15 -45.91 -62.74 23.81
C LEU A 15 -46.44 -61.49 24.54
N ALA A 16 -46.80 -61.62 25.82
CA ALA A 16 -47.23 -60.51 26.65
C ALA A 16 -46.06 -59.55 26.93
N CYS A 17 -44.85 -60.06 27.22
CA CYS A 17 -43.65 -59.23 27.35
C CYS A 17 -43.25 -58.55 26.02
N LEU A 18 -43.44 -59.22 24.87
CA LEU A 18 -43.21 -58.62 23.54
C LEU A 18 -44.27 -57.59 23.17
N LEU A 19 -45.54 -57.78 23.57
CA LEU A 19 -46.60 -56.78 23.41
C LEU A 19 -46.38 -55.59 24.35
N ILE A 20 -45.98 -55.80 25.60
CA ILE A 20 -45.65 -54.73 26.56
C ILE A 20 -44.38 -53.98 26.14
N CYS A 21 -43.35 -54.66 25.60
CA CYS A 21 -42.19 -54.00 24.99
C CYS A 21 -42.54 -53.29 23.66
N GLY A 22 -43.51 -53.81 22.91
CA GLY A 22 -44.01 -53.20 21.67
C GLY A 22 -44.78 -51.90 21.90
N PHE A 23 -45.45 -51.75 23.05
CA PHE A 23 -46.11 -50.51 23.47
C PHE A 23 -45.19 -49.54 24.25
N ALA A 24 -43.99 -49.98 24.67
CA ALA A 24 -42.98 -49.14 25.31
C ALA A 24 -42.01 -48.47 24.32
N PHE A 25 -42.12 -48.74 23.02
CA PHE A 25 -41.51 -47.90 21.97
C PHE A 25 -42.47 -46.75 21.61
N VAL A 26 -42.85 -45.94 22.61
CA VAL A 26 -43.15 -44.54 22.33
C VAL A 26 -41.79 -43.97 21.92
N GLY A 27 -41.63 -43.71 20.62
CA GLY A 27 -40.45 -43.04 20.12
C GLY A 27 -40.20 -41.82 20.99
N ALA A 28 -39.12 -41.86 21.77
CA ALA A 28 -38.52 -40.67 22.33
C ALA A 28 -38.16 -39.79 21.13
N GLN A 29 -39.11 -38.97 20.70
CA GLN A 29 -38.79 -37.74 20.02
C GLN A 29 -37.96 -36.98 21.05
N ASN A 30 -36.64 -37.15 21.00
CA ASN A 30 -35.72 -36.11 21.39
C ASN A 30 -36.29 -34.85 20.77
N ARG A 31 -36.90 -33.99 21.59
CA ARG A 31 -37.38 -32.69 21.16
C ARG A 31 -36.15 -32.01 20.59
N ARG A 32 -36.00 -32.05 19.27
CA ARG A 32 -34.95 -31.31 18.58
C ARG A 32 -35.15 -29.86 19.04
N PRO A 33 -34.11 -29.19 19.56
CA PRO A 33 -34.23 -27.80 19.93
C PRO A 33 -34.84 -27.02 18.77
N LYS A 34 -35.73 -26.07 19.08
CA LYS A 34 -36.32 -25.20 18.06
C LYS A 34 -35.20 -24.30 17.53
N ASN A 35 -34.57 -24.72 16.44
CA ASN A 35 -33.46 -24.00 15.83
C ASN A 35 -34.00 -22.95 14.86
N VAL A 36 -33.48 -21.73 14.96
CA VAL A 36 -33.69 -20.68 13.96
C VAL A 36 -32.54 -20.78 12.96
N GLN A 37 -32.86 -20.89 11.67
CA GLN A 37 -31.87 -20.92 10.59
C GLN A 37 -31.96 -19.64 9.77
N VAL A 38 -30.83 -18.97 9.57
CA VAL A 38 -30.73 -17.73 8.79
C VAL A 38 -29.63 -17.89 7.76
N ALA A 39 -29.95 -17.63 6.49
CA ALA A 39 -29.01 -17.68 5.37
C ALA A 39 -29.09 -16.38 4.57
N ILE A 40 -27.95 -15.77 4.26
CA ILE A 40 -27.87 -14.60 3.36
C ILE A 40 -27.50 -15.07 1.96
N ARG A 41 -28.26 -14.61 0.96
CA ARG A 41 -28.04 -14.93 -0.46
C ARG A 41 -27.68 -13.69 -1.24
N ALA A 42 -26.73 -13.84 -2.16
CA ALA A 42 -26.37 -12.79 -3.10
C ALA A 42 -27.48 -12.56 -4.14
N LYS A 43 -27.48 -11.37 -4.77
CA LYS A 43 -28.42 -11.04 -5.86
C LYS A 43 -28.03 -11.67 -7.20
N TRP A 44 -26.75 -11.99 -7.39
CA TRP A 44 -26.22 -12.61 -8.61
C TRP A 44 -26.22 -14.15 -8.52
N SER A 45 -26.13 -14.79 -9.69
CA SER A 45 -26.02 -16.26 -9.79
C SER A 45 -24.64 -16.77 -9.38
N GLY A 46 -24.57 -18.00 -8.89
CA GLY A 46 -23.33 -18.66 -8.52
C GLY A 46 -22.26 -18.58 -9.61
N THR A 47 -21.01 -18.51 -9.17
CA THR A 47 -19.83 -18.41 -10.03
C THR A 47 -19.03 -19.72 -10.00
N PRO A 48 -18.30 -20.09 -11.07
CA PRO A 48 -17.52 -21.33 -11.06
C PRO A 48 -16.35 -21.28 -10.07
N LEU A 49 -16.24 -22.28 -9.20
CA LEU A 49 -15.14 -22.37 -8.23
C LEU A 49 -13.75 -22.42 -8.88
N LEU A 50 -13.64 -23.05 -10.06
CA LEU A 50 -12.39 -23.13 -10.80
C LEU A 50 -11.92 -21.75 -11.29
N LEU A 51 -12.84 -20.89 -11.70
CA LEU A 51 -12.51 -19.53 -12.13
C LEU A 51 -12.22 -18.64 -10.91
N GLU A 52 -12.95 -18.81 -9.81
CA GLU A 52 -12.66 -18.10 -8.55
C GLU A 52 -11.26 -18.43 -8.02
N ALA A 53 -10.84 -19.69 -8.11
CA ALA A 53 -9.49 -20.11 -7.76
C ALA A 53 -8.43 -19.38 -8.58
N GLY A 54 -8.63 -19.24 -9.90
CA GLY A 54 -7.73 -18.47 -10.76
C GLY A 54 -7.64 -17.00 -10.33
N GLU A 55 -8.77 -16.36 -10.07
CA GLU A 55 -8.80 -14.95 -9.61
C GLU A 55 -8.13 -14.76 -8.25
N LEU A 56 -8.31 -15.69 -7.31
CA LEU A 56 -7.62 -15.65 -6.01
C LEU A 56 -6.10 -15.76 -6.17
N LEU A 57 -5.61 -16.62 -7.07
CA LEU A 57 -4.18 -16.73 -7.36
C LEU A 57 -3.62 -15.48 -8.06
N SER A 58 -4.43 -14.83 -8.91
CA SER A 58 -4.04 -13.59 -9.56
C SER A 58 -3.83 -12.43 -8.58
N LYS A 59 -4.50 -12.48 -7.41
CA LYS A 59 -4.36 -11.49 -6.34
C LYS A 59 -2.99 -11.54 -5.68
N GLU A 60 -2.38 -12.72 -5.61
CA GLU A 60 -1.03 -12.93 -5.09
C GLU A 60 0.02 -12.46 -6.12
N SER A 61 -0.09 -12.94 -7.36
CA SER A 61 0.76 -12.50 -8.47
C SER A 61 0.09 -12.76 -9.80
N LYS A 62 0.21 -11.81 -10.72
CA LYS A 62 -0.31 -11.94 -12.09
C LYS A 62 0.28 -13.16 -12.83
N ASN A 63 1.48 -13.60 -12.46
CA ASN A 63 2.13 -14.77 -13.06
C ASN A 63 1.51 -16.09 -12.59
N LEU A 64 1.10 -16.17 -11.32
CA LEU A 64 0.51 -17.39 -10.74
C LEU A 64 -0.83 -17.75 -11.41
N PHE A 65 -1.57 -16.75 -11.89
CA PHE A 65 -2.75 -16.97 -12.72
C PHE A 65 -2.41 -17.79 -13.97
N TRP A 66 -1.37 -17.38 -14.72
CA TRP A 66 -0.98 -18.07 -15.94
C TRP A 66 -0.38 -19.45 -15.66
N GLU A 67 0.44 -19.59 -14.62
CA GLU A 67 0.98 -20.89 -14.19
C GLU A 67 -0.14 -21.88 -13.80
N PHE A 68 -1.19 -21.39 -13.14
CA PHE A 68 -2.36 -22.20 -12.79
C PHE A 68 -3.11 -22.67 -14.04
N ILE A 69 -3.38 -21.77 -14.99
CA ILE A 69 -4.04 -22.09 -16.28
C ILE A 69 -3.24 -23.15 -17.03
N ASP A 70 -1.94 -22.92 -17.21
CA ASP A 70 -1.03 -23.84 -17.90
C ASP A 70 -0.96 -25.21 -17.22
N GLY A 71 -0.82 -25.22 -15.90
CA GLY A 71 -0.80 -26.44 -15.10
C GLY A 71 -2.09 -27.23 -15.25
N TRP A 72 -3.24 -26.57 -15.23
CA TRP A 72 -4.55 -27.21 -15.37
C TRP A 72 -4.76 -27.79 -16.78
N LEU A 73 -4.31 -27.07 -17.81
CA LEU A 73 -4.38 -27.52 -19.21
C LEU A 73 -3.46 -28.73 -19.50
N ARG A 74 -2.32 -28.85 -18.80
CA ARG A 74 -1.36 -29.97 -18.95
C ARG A 74 -1.84 -31.26 -18.29
N VAL A 75 -2.65 -31.17 -17.23
CA VAL A 75 -3.18 -32.32 -16.45
C VAL A 75 -4.33 -33.05 -17.16
N ALA A 76 -4.61 -32.72 -18.43
CA ALA A 76 -5.69 -33.32 -19.20
C ALA A 76 -5.51 -34.85 -19.37
N LYS A 77 -6.42 -35.60 -18.73
CA LYS A 77 -6.70 -37.06 -18.80
C LYS A 77 -5.86 -37.97 -17.89
N THR A 78 -6.09 -37.90 -16.57
CA THR A 78 -6.05 -39.12 -15.76
C THR A 78 -7.45 -39.74 -15.72
N GLU A 79 -7.59 -40.88 -16.37
CA GLU A 79 -8.79 -41.73 -16.37
C GLU A 79 -9.12 -42.16 -14.94
N GLY A 80 -10.27 -41.72 -14.41
CA GLY A 80 -10.75 -42.07 -13.07
C GLY A 80 -11.37 -40.93 -12.25
N ASP A 81 -11.76 -39.82 -12.86
CA ASP A 81 -12.36 -38.68 -12.12
C ASP A 81 -13.79 -39.03 -11.64
N SER A 82 -13.96 -39.18 -10.34
CA SER A 82 -15.28 -39.22 -9.69
C SER A 82 -15.99 -37.86 -9.83
N HIS A 83 -17.28 -37.90 -10.19
CA HIS A 83 -18.08 -36.72 -10.57
C HIS A 83 -18.62 -35.87 -9.42
N SER A 84 -18.11 -36.05 -8.19
CA SER A 84 -18.63 -35.33 -7.02
C SER A 84 -18.09 -33.90 -7.00
N ALA A 85 -18.95 -32.94 -6.65
CA ALA A 85 -18.54 -31.56 -6.40
C ALA A 85 -17.41 -31.45 -5.36
N LYS A 86 -17.39 -32.37 -4.38
CA LYS A 86 -16.34 -32.44 -3.35
C LYS A 86 -14.98 -32.85 -3.92
N ASP A 87 -14.96 -33.82 -4.84
CA ASP A 87 -13.71 -34.30 -5.44
C ASP A 87 -13.12 -33.24 -6.37
N CYS A 88 -13.98 -32.51 -7.09
CA CYS A 88 -13.57 -31.35 -7.87
C CYS A 88 -12.99 -30.23 -7.02
N LEU A 89 -13.59 -29.93 -5.86
CA LEU A 89 -13.05 -28.93 -4.93
C LEU A 89 -11.66 -29.35 -4.41
N VAL A 90 -11.49 -30.62 -4.02
CA VAL A 90 -10.18 -31.14 -3.59
C VAL A 90 -9.14 -31.05 -4.72
N LYS A 91 -9.55 -31.34 -5.96
CA LYS A 91 -8.67 -31.23 -7.15
C LYS A 91 -8.24 -29.79 -7.41
N ILE A 92 -9.17 -28.83 -7.31
CA ILE A 92 -8.90 -27.40 -7.45
C ILE A 92 -7.95 -26.93 -6.34
N LEU A 93 -8.24 -27.27 -5.08
CA LEU A 93 -7.40 -26.90 -3.94
C LEU A 93 -6.00 -27.48 -4.06
N LYS A 94 -5.86 -28.75 -4.42
CA LYS A 94 -4.54 -29.40 -4.59
C LYS A 94 -3.71 -28.73 -5.68
N HIS A 95 -4.34 -28.32 -6.79
CA HIS A 95 -3.63 -27.66 -7.88
C HIS A 95 -3.24 -26.23 -7.49
N GLY A 96 -4.16 -25.47 -6.89
CA GLY A 96 -3.88 -24.11 -6.39
C GLY A 96 -2.82 -24.09 -5.29
N SER A 97 -2.88 -25.00 -4.32
CA SER A 97 -1.92 -25.10 -3.22
C SER A 97 -0.52 -25.53 -3.68
N SER A 98 -0.39 -26.16 -4.86
CA SER A 98 0.92 -26.57 -5.37
C SER A 98 1.79 -25.41 -5.86
N VAL A 99 1.16 -24.27 -6.16
CA VAL A 99 1.83 -23.05 -6.63
C VAL A 99 2.07 -22.05 -5.49
N LEU A 100 1.44 -22.27 -4.33
CA LEU A 100 1.51 -21.41 -3.16
C LEU A 100 2.40 -22.01 -2.06
N SER A 101 2.84 -21.18 -1.12
CA SER A 101 3.44 -21.66 0.13
C SER A 101 2.37 -22.16 1.11
N GLU A 102 2.77 -22.92 2.12
CA GLU A 102 1.86 -23.62 3.05
C GLU A 102 0.91 -22.66 3.79
N SER A 103 1.42 -21.50 4.22
CA SER A 103 0.63 -20.46 4.90
C SER A 103 -0.40 -19.81 3.98
N LEU A 104 0.02 -19.46 2.76
CA LEU A 104 -0.87 -18.87 1.74
C LEU A 104 -1.90 -19.88 1.24
N ALA A 105 -1.55 -21.18 1.16
CA ALA A 105 -2.47 -22.24 0.76
C ALA A 105 -3.66 -22.36 1.73
N SER A 106 -3.42 -22.20 3.04
CA SER A 106 -4.47 -22.24 4.06
C SER A 106 -5.43 -21.05 3.92
N LEU A 107 -4.90 -19.85 3.65
CA LEU A 107 -5.70 -18.66 3.42
C LEU A 107 -6.47 -18.72 2.09
N PHE A 108 -5.87 -19.31 1.07
CA PHE A 108 -6.50 -19.56 -0.23
C PHE A 108 -7.71 -20.49 -0.09
N GLU A 109 -7.58 -21.58 0.66
CA GLU A 109 -8.69 -22.51 0.95
C GLU A 109 -9.84 -21.80 1.68
N PHE A 110 -9.52 -20.99 2.68
CA PHE A 110 -10.51 -20.21 3.42
C PHE A 110 -11.22 -19.18 2.53
N SER A 111 -10.46 -18.45 1.70
CA SER A 111 -10.97 -17.43 0.78
C SER A 111 -11.88 -18.03 -0.30
N LEU A 112 -11.52 -19.20 -0.84
CA LEU A 112 -12.33 -19.93 -1.81
C LEU A 112 -13.63 -20.43 -1.17
N THR A 113 -13.59 -20.87 0.09
CA THR A 113 -14.78 -21.28 0.85
C THR A 113 -15.72 -20.10 1.11
N LEU A 114 -15.18 -18.92 1.39
CA LEU A 114 -15.92 -17.67 1.58
C LEU A 114 -16.43 -17.04 0.27
N ARG A 115 -15.99 -17.55 -0.89
CA ARG A 115 -16.38 -17.07 -2.23
C ARG A 115 -16.01 -15.60 -2.45
N SER A 116 -14.88 -15.16 -1.89
CA SER A 116 -14.46 -13.74 -1.91
C SER A 116 -14.16 -13.21 -3.32
N ALA A 117 -13.78 -14.07 -4.27
CA ALA A 117 -13.55 -13.71 -5.67
C ALA A 117 -14.83 -13.67 -6.54
N SER A 118 -15.99 -14.07 -6.02
CA SER A 118 -17.24 -14.09 -6.80
C SER A 118 -17.61 -12.73 -7.43
N PRO A 119 -17.53 -11.59 -6.71
CA PRO A 119 -17.85 -10.27 -7.29
C PRO A 119 -16.97 -9.92 -8.52
N ARG A 120 -15.71 -10.37 -8.51
CA ARG A 120 -14.76 -10.17 -9.61
C ARG A 120 -15.23 -10.85 -10.90
N LEU A 121 -15.72 -12.08 -10.80
CA LEU A 121 -16.27 -12.81 -11.95
C LEU A 121 -17.59 -12.22 -12.43
N VAL A 122 -18.39 -11.64 -11.53
CA VAL A 122 -19.61 -10.91 -11.92
C VAL A 122 -19.27 -9.67 -12.74
N LEU A 123 -18.18 -8.97 -12.42
CA LEU A 123 -17.68 -7.85 -13.23
C LEU A 123 -17.30 -8.32 -14.64
N TYR A 124 -16.58 -9.43 -14.79
CA TYR A 124 -16.28 -9.95 -16.14
C TYR A 124 -17.52 -10.37 -16.91
N ARG A 125 -18.57 -10.88 -16.25
CA ARG A 125 -19.86 -11.15 -16.90
C ARG A 125 -20.50 -9.88 -17.48
N GLN A 126 -20.42 -8.76 -16.76
CA GLN A 126 -20.92 -7.46 -17.24
C GLN A 126 -20.12 -6.97 -18.45
N LEU A 127 -18.79 -7.05 -18.39
CA LEU A 127 -17.92 -6.68 -19.52
C LEU A 127 -18.15 -7.58 -20.74
N ALA A 128 -18.41 -8.87 -20.53
CA ALA A 128 -18.77 -9.80 -21.60
C ALA A 128 -20.12 -9.45 -22.23
N GLU A 129 -21.12 -9.03 -21.44
CA GLU A 129 -22.41 -8.57 -21.96
C GLU A 129 -22.25 -7.28 -22.78
N GLU A 130 -21.41 -6.34 -22.32
CA GLU A 130 -21.09 -5.11 -23.04
C GLU A 130 -20.41 -5.39 -24.38
N SER A 131 -19.40 -6.27 -24.39
CA SER A 131 -18.71 -6.74 -25.60
C SER A 131 -19.68 -7.36 -26.61
N LEU A 132 -20.56 -8.26 -26.17
CA LEU A 132 -21.57 -8.89 -27.04
C LEU A 132 -22.64 -7.89 -27.53
N SER A 133 -23.00 -6.91 -26.70
CA SER A 133 -24.00 -5.90 -27.07
C SER A 133 -23.49 -4.87 -28.08
N SER A 134 -22.17 -4.66 -28.12
CA SER A 134 -21.51 -3.74 -29.05
C SER A 134 -21.56 -4.26 -30.50
N PHE A 135 -21.65 -5.58 -30.69
CA PHE A 135 -21.67 -6.25 -32.00
C PHE A 135 -22.86 -7.23 -32.11
N PRO A 136 -24.09 -6.73 -32.34
CA PRO A 136 -25.25 -7.60 -32.44
C PRO A 136 -25.11 -8.58 -33.62
N LEU A 137 -25.05 -9.88 -33.30
CA LEU A 137 -25.10 -10.95 -34.29
C LEU A 137 -26.42 -10.87 -35.07
N SER A 138 -26.34 -10.94 -36.40
CA SER A 138 -27.52 -11.12 -37.25
C SER A 138 -28.11 -12.50 -36.94
N ASP A 139 -29.32 -12.52 -36.38
CA ASP A 139 -30.04 -13.74 -36.00
C ASP A 139 -30.50 -14.48 -37.26
N ASP A 140 -29.64 -15.32 -37.84
CA ASP A 140 -30.02 -16.29 -38.87
C ASP A 140 -30.70 -17.49 -38.21
N GLY A 141 -32.00 -17.38 -37.98
CA GLY A 141 -32.79 -18.40 -37.30
C GLY A 141 -34.30 -18.30 -37.56
N TYR A 142 -34.72 -18.60 -38.80
CA TYR A 142 -36.13 -18.84 -39.15
C TYR A 142 -36.82 -19.77 -38.13
N SER A 143 -37.75 -19.22 -37.34
CA SER A 143 -38.85 -19.98 -36.75
C SER A 143 -40.18 -19.24 -36.95
N HIS A 144 -40.82 -19.55 -38.08
CA HIS A 144 -42.22 -19.26 -38.30
C HIS A 144 -43.07 -20.11 -37.34
N ASN A 145 -43.82 -19.48 -36.41
CA ASN A 145 -45.29 -19.53 -36.45
C ASN A 145 -45.98 -18.77 -35.29
N VAL A 146 -46.69 -17.72 -35.70
CA VAL A 146 -48.09 -17.34 -35.38
C VAL A 146 -48.51 -17.21 -33.90
N SER A 147 -48.61 -15.97 -33.43
CA SER A 147 -49.90 -15.28 -33.18
C SER A 147 -49.63 -13.84 -32.76
N GLY A 148 -50.16 -12.87 -33.51
CA GLY A 148 -49.77 -11.46 -33.43
C GLY A 148 -50.51 -10.62 -32.38
N VAL A 149 -50.06 -9.37 -32.24
CA VAL A 149 -50.83 -8.11 -32.38
C VAL A 149 -49.86 -6.94 -32.16
N TYR A 150 -49.97 -5.96 -33.06
CA TYR A 150 -49.27 -4.67 -33.23
C TYR A 150 -48.47 -4.04 -32.07
N ALA A 151 -47.21 -3.69 -32.36
CA ALA A 151 -46.64 -2.36 -32.06
C ALA A 151 -45.35 -2.15 -32.88
N SER A 152 -45.41 -1.26 -33.86
CA SER A 152 -44.28 -0.72 -34.62
C SER A 152 -43.60 0.42 -33.84
N GLU A 153 -42.32 0.63 -34.16
CA GLU A 153 -41.54 1.86 -33.92
C GLU A 153 -41.10 2.15 -32.47
N ALA A 154 -39.90 1.68 -32.13
CA ALA A 154 -38.84 2.48 -31.48
C ALA A 154 -37.53 1.66 -31.45
N ALA A 155 -36.65 1.86 -32.42
CA ALA A 155 -35.23 1.55 -32.28
C ALA A 155 -34.61 2.62 -31.37
N GLY A 156 -34.94 2.55 -30.07
CA GLY A 156 -34.23 3.24 -29.02
C GLY A 156 -33.20 2.29 -28.45
N THR A 157 -31.95 2.73 -28.43
CA THR A 157 -30.88 2.18 -27.59
C THR A 157 -31.47 1.91 -26.20
N LYS A 158 -31.73 0.63 -25.88
CA LYS A 158 -32.13 0.24 -24.54
C LYS A 158 -30.93 0.51 -23.64
N LYS A 159 -30.90 1.68 -23.01
CA LYS A 159 -30.16 1.86 -21.77
C LYS A 159 -30.57 0.70 -20.86
N LEU A 160 -29.58 -0.11 -20.48
CA LEU A 160 -29.69 -1.22 -19.55
C LEU A 160 -30.53 -0.79 -18.34
N ASP A 161 -31.53 -1.59 -17.98
CA ASP A 161 -32.24 -1.43 -16.71
C ASP A 161 -31.19 -1.51 -15.58
N PRO A 162 -30.99 -0.46 -14.77
CA PRO A 162 -30.01 -0.45 -13.68
C PRO A 162 -30.27 -1.50 -12.59
N PHE A 163 -31.36 -2.26 -12.70
CA PHE A 163 -31.86 -3.21 -11.71
C PHE A 163 -31.43 -4.68 -11.96
N LEU A 164 -30.80 -5.01 -13.10
CA LEU A 164 -30.28 -6.36 -13.40
C LEU A 164 -28.76 -6.45 -13.23
N VAL A 165 -28.25 -6.12 -12.04
CA VAL A 165 -26.83 -6.28 -11.71
C VAL A 165 -26.48 -7.78 -11.66
N GLY A 166 -25.69 -8.25 -12.63
CA GLY A 166 -25.04 -9.57 -12.60
C GLY A 166 -25.80 -10.70 -13.31
N ALA A 167 -26.62 -10.39 -14.33
CA ALA A 167 -27.15 -11.41 -15.22
C ALA A 167 -26.00 -12.14 -15.95
N ASN A 168 -26.08 -13.48 -16.05
CA ASN A 168 -25.07 -14.25 -16.79
C ASN A 168 -25.37 -14.13 -18.30
N PRO A 169 -24.42 -13.69 -19.16
CA PRO A 169 -24.67 -13.57 -20.58
C PRO A 169 -25.07 -14.92 -21.20
N LYS A 170 -26.05 -14.89 -22.10
CA LYS A 170 -26.45 -16.08 -22.87
C LYS A 170 -25.37 -16.40 -23.90
N SER A 171 -25.07 -17.68 -24.08
CA SER A 171 -24.13 -18.11 -25.13
C SER A 171 -24.64 -17.76 -26.54
N PRO A 172 -23.92 -16.93 -27.31
CA PRO A 172 -24.31 -16.59 -28.68
C PRO A 172 -24.22 -17.82 -29.58
N GLY A 173 -25.33 -18.26 -30.16
CA GLY A 173 -25.37 -19.43 -31.05
C GLY A 173 -24.89 -20.74 -30.39
N GLY A 174 -24.89 -20.83 -29.06
CA GLY A 174 -24.33 -21.96 -28.31
C GLY A 174 -22.80 -22.03 -28.30
N ARG A 175 -22.10 -20.97 -28.71
CA ARG A 175 -20.64 -20.83 -28.62
C ARG A 175 -20.25 -20.29 -27.24
N CYS A 176 -19.19 -20.84 -26.66
CA CYS A 176 -18.83 -20.61 -25.25
C CYS A 176 -17.58 -19.75 -25.04
N CYS A 177 -16.84 -19.48 -26.11
CA CYS A 177 -15.64 -18.66 -26.10
C CYS A 177 -15.68 -17.72 -27.30
N TRP A 178 -15.14 -16.51 -27.15
CA TRP A 178 -14.92 -15.58 -28.25
C TRP A 178 -13.75 -14.64 -27.94
N VAL A 179 -13.18 -14.05 -28.98
CA VAL A 179 -12.10 -13.07 -28.89
C VAL A 179 -12.60 -11.73 -29.40
N ASP A 180 -12.43 -10.70 -28.58
CA ASP A 180 -12.79 -9.32 -28.88
C ASP A 180 -11.52 -8.52 -29.21
N ILE A 181 -11.49 -7.92 -30.40
CA ILE A 181 -10.41 -7.04 -30.86
C ILE A 181 -10.83 -5.56 -30.93
N GLY A 182 -12.05 -5.23 -30.48
CA GLY A 182 -12.63 -3.88 -30.48
C GLY A 182 -13.41 -3.51 -31.73
N GLU A 183 -13.12 -4.10 -32.89
CA GLU A 183 -13.85 -3.87 -34.16
C GLU A 183 -14.71 -5.07 -34.58
N GLU A 184 -14.28 -6.29 -34.24
CA GLU A 184 -14.92 -7.54 -34.62
C GLU A 184 -14.79 -8.57 -33.50
N LEU A 185 -15.75 -9.51 -33.43
CA LEU A 185 -15.73 -10.65 -32.50
C LEU A 185 -15.44 -11.94 -33.25
N PHE A 186 -14.36 -12.63 -32.89
CA PHE A 186 -14.02 -13.93 -33.45
C PHE A 186 -14.52 -15.06 -32.55
N PHE A 187 -15.31 -15.96 -33.13
CA PHE A 187 -15.88 -17.09 -32.42
C PHE A 187 -15.26 -18.44 -32.82
N ASP A 188 -14.52 -18.46 -33.95
CA ASP A 188 -13.81 -19.64 -34.47
C ASP A 188 -12.31 -19.35 -34.60
N VAL A 189 -11.47 -20.33 -34.24
CA VAL A 189 -10.00 -20.19 -34.22
C VAL A 189 -9.42 -19.98 -35.62
N ALA A 190 -10.05 -20.53 -36.66
CA ALA A 190 -9.59 -20.40 -38.04
C ALA A 190 -9.71 -18.96 -38.58
N GLU A 191 -10.77 -18.25 -38.18
CA GLU A 191 -10.98 -16.83 -38.53
C GLU A 191 -9.93 -15.97 -37.82
N LEU A 192 -9.72 -16.21 -36.52
CA LEU A 192 -8.69 -15.53 -35.74
C LEU A 192 -7.29 -15.73 -36.32
N GLN A 193 -6.94 -16.96 -36.72
CA GLN A 193 -5.64 -17.26 -37.34
C GLN A 193 -5.46 -16.54 -38.68
N SER A 194 -6.54 -16.36 -39.45
CA SER A 194 -6.50 -15.62 -40.71
C SER A 194 -6.24 -14.14 -40.47
N TRP A 195 -6.86 -13.56 -39.44
CA TRP A 195 -6.59 -12.18 -39.00
C TRP A 195 -5.15 -12.00 -38.50
N LEU A 196 -4.63 -12.93 -37.68
CA LEU A 196 -3.25 -12.92 -37.18
C LEU A 196 -2.17 -13.01 -38.29
N GLN A 197 -2.53 -13.51 -39.47
CA GLN A 197 -1.63 -13.64 -40.63
C GLN A 197 -1.74 -12.47 -41.61
N GLY A 198 -2.75 -11.60 -41.47
CA GLY A 198 -2.93 -10.41 -42.31
C GLY A 198 -1.87 -9.34 -42.03
N PRO A 199 -1.50 -8.50 -43.02
CA PRO A 199 -0.63 -7.36 -42.78
C PRO A 199 -1.37 -6.33 -41.90
N ASN A 200 -0.82 -6.05 -40.71
CA ASN A 200 -1.25 -4.96 -39.84
C ASN A 200 -0.88 -3.61 -40.49
N GLU A 201 -1.56 -3.20 -41.56
CA GLU A 201 -1.49 -1.81 -42.04
C GLU A 201 -2.29 -0.95 -41.07
N ILE A 202 -1.58 -0.28 -40.16
CA ILE A 202 -2.13 0.76 -39.29
C ILE A 202 -2.39 1.99 -40.16
N SER A 203 -3.49 1.98 -40.91
CA SER A 203 -4.01 3.18 -41.58
C SER A 203 -4.55 4.14 -40.53
N GLY A 204 -4.04 5.37 -40.54
CA GLY A 204 -4.18 6.36 -39.46
C GLY A 204 -5.54 7.03 -39.26
N ASP A 205 -6.65 6.28 -39.28
CA ASP A 205 -7.96 6.79 -38.81
C ASP A 205 -8.58 5.80 -37.80
N SER A 206 -8.50 6.19 -36.51
CA SER A 206 -9.31 5.72 -35.37
C SER A 206 -9.55 4.21 -35.19
N PHE A 207 -8.50 3.41 -34.94
CA PHE A 207 -8.67 2.11 -34.28
C PHE A 207 -9.17 2.32 -32.84
N GLN A 208 -10.43 2.02 -32.56
CA GLN A 208 -10.96 2.01 -31.19
C GLN A 208 -10.61 0.66 -30.55
N GLN A 209 -9.40 0.57 -29.99
CA GLN A 209 -8.96 -0.62 -29.25
C GLN A 209 -9.88 -0.86 -28.04
N PRO A 210 -10.12 -2.13 -27.67
CA PRO A 210 -10.97 -2.44 -26.52
C PRO A 210 -10.32 -1.92 -25.23
N GLU A 211 -11.14 -1.34 -24.36
CA GLU A 211 -10.67 -0.73 -23.12
C GLU A 211 -10.07 -1.79 -22.18
N LEU A 212 -8.87 -1.50 -21.67
CA LEU A 212 -8.16 -2.35 -20.72
C LEU A 212 -8.17 -1.71 -19.33
N TYR A 213 -8.44 -2.54 -18.33
CA TYR A 213 -8.44 -2.14 -16.93
C TYR A 213 -7.21 -2.70 -16.21
N GLU A 214 -6.80 -2.04 -15.11
CA GLU A 214 -5.62 -2.45 -14.30
C GLU A 214 -5.68 -3.92 -13.83
N PHE A 215 -6.92 -4.39 -13.67
CA PHE A 215 -7.28 -5.67 -13.13
C PHE A 215 -7.35 -6.80 -14.17
N ASP A 216 -7.17 -6.48 -15.45
CA ASP A 216 -7.21 -7.46 -16.54
C ASP A 216 -5.94 -8.31 -16.55
N HIS A 217 -6.09 -9.59 -16.91
CA HIS A 217 -4.98 -10.52 -17.01
C HIS A 217 -4.29 -10.38 -18.35
N VAL A 218 -3.23 -9.57 -18.40
CA VAL A 218 -2.36 -9.44 -19.57
C VAL A 218 -1.29 -10.53 -19.54
N HIS A 219 -1.10 -11.23 -20.65
CA HIS A 219 -0.06 -12.26 -20.75
C HIS A 219 1.33 -11.63 -20.77
N PHE A 220 2.26 -12.21 -20.01
CA PHE A 220 3.62 -11.66 -19.81
C PHE A 220 4.40 -11.49 -21.12
N ASP A 221 4.26 -12.39 -22.09
CA ASP A 221 4.93 -12.28 -23.41
C ASP A 221 4.33 -11.21 -24.36
N SER A 222 3.28 -10.48 -23.95
CA SER A 222 2.58 -9.54 -24.83
C SER A 222 3.38 -8.28 -25.15
N ASN A 223 3.41 -7.89 -26.43
CA ASN A 223 4.02 -6.64 -26.87
C ASN A 223 3.10 -5.42 -26.70
N LEU A 224 3.66 -4.33 -26.18
CA LEU A 224 3.02 -3.04 -25.88
C LEU A 224 2.38 -2.33 -27.08
N MET A 225 2.96 -2.47 -28.28
CA MET A 225 2.48 -1.77 -29.48
C MET A 225 1.58 -2.63 -30.38
N SER A 226 1.25 -3.83 -29.92
CA SER A 226 0.46 -4.78 -30.70
C SER A 226 -1.03 -4.61 -30.44
N PRO A 227 -1.90 -4.92 -31.42
CA PRO A 227 -3.34 -4.86 -31.24
C PRO A 227 -3.80 -5.74 -30.07
N VAL A 228 -4.78 -5.25 -29.31
CA VAL A 228 -5.32 -5.92 -28.13
C VAL A 228 -6.30 -7.01 -28.55
N ALA A 229 -6.13 -8.22 -28.01
CA ALA A 229 -7.05 -9.34 -28.20
C ALA A 229 -7.50 -9.87 -26.84
N ILE A 230 -8.78 -9.68 -26.52
CA ILE A 230 -9.39 -10.09 -25.25
C ILE A 230 -10.16 -11.39 -25.44
N LEU A 231 -9.70 -12.47 -24.80
CA LEU A 231 -10.39 -13.76 -24.79
C LEU A 231 -11.42 -13.80 -23.66
N TYR A 232 -12.69 -13.99 -24.03
CA TYR A 232 -13.77 -14.35 -23.12
C TYR A 232 -13.99 -15.86 -23.18
N GLY A 233 -13.90 -16.54 -22.04
CA GLY A 233 -14.16 -17.97 -21.95
C GLY A 233 -13.82 -18.58 -20.60
N ALA A 234 -14.29 -19.81 -20.37
CA ALA A 234 -14.09 -20.53 -19.12
C ALA A 234 -13.00 -21.61 -19.25
N LEU A 235 -12.07 -21.63 -18.29
CA LEU A 235 -11.11 -22.71 -18.12
C LEU A 235 -11.83 -24.07 -17.98
N GLY A 236 -11.37 -25.07 -18.73
CA GLY A 236 -11.98 -26.40 -18.77
C GLY A 236 -12.93 -26.62 -19.95
N THR A 237 -13.21 -25.61 -20.78
CA THR A 237 -13.84 -25.80 -22.09
C THR A 237 -12.80 -26.16 -23.15
N GLY A 238 -13.21 -26.93 -24.17
CA GLY A 238 -12.36 -27.23 -25.33
C GLY A 238 -11.97 -25.97 -26.12
N CYS A 239 -12.92 -25.05 -26.32
CA CYS A 239 -12.68 -23.81 -27.05
C CYS A 239 -11.63 -22.92 -26.38
N PHE A 240 -11.65 -22.81 -25.04
CA PHE A 240 -10.67 -21.99 -24.32
C PHE A 240 -9.25 -22.48 -24.56
N ARG A 241 -9.03 -23.80 -24.56
CA ARG A 241 -7.70 -24.38 -24.80
C ARG A 241 -7.15 -24.03 -26.19
N GLU A 242 -7.99 -24.10 -27.22
CA GLU A 242 -7.56 -23.84 -28.61
C GLU A 242 -7.25 -22.36 -28.84
N PHE A 243 -8.12 -21.46 -28.36
CA PHE A 243 -7.89 -20.02 -28.42
C PHE A 243 -6.67 -19.60 -27.60
N HIS A 244 -6.54 -20.10 -26.38
CA HIS A 244 -5.42 -19.79 -25.49
C HIS A 244 -4.07 -20.17 -26.12
N LEU A 245 -3.93 -21.41 -26.63
CA LEU A 245 -2.67 -21.84 -27.28
C LEU A 245 -2.31 -20.99 -28.50
N THR A 246 -3.31 -20.60 -29.29
CA THR A 246 -3.11 -19.76 -30.50
C THR A 246 -2.68 -18.35 -30.12
N LEU A 247 -3.34 -17.74 -29.13
CA LEU A 247 -3.05 -16.37 -28.68
C LEU A 247 -1.72 -16.28 -27.92
N VAL A 248 -1.36 -17.30 -27.13
CA VAL A 248 -0.04 -17.37 -26.47
C VAL A 248 1.08 -17.43 -27.51
N GLN A 249 0.92 -18.26 -28.57
CA GLN A 249 1.90 -18.31 -29.66
C GLN A 249 2.00 -16.96 -30.39
N ALA A 250 0.87 -16.31 -30.66
CA ALA A 250 0.84 -15.01 -31.31
C ALA A 250 1.43 -13.89 -30.43
N ALA A 251 1.22 -13.94 -29.11
CA ALA A 251 1.82 -13.03 -28.14
C ALA A 251 3.35 -13.19 -28.11
N LYS A 252 3.86 -14.43 -28.09
CA LYS A 252 5.30 -14.74 -28.18
C LYS A 252 5.96 -14.23 -29.46
N GLU A 253 5.22 -14.26 -30.57
CA GLU A 253 5.66 -13.68 -31.85
C GLU A 253 5.52 -12.15 -31.89
N GLY A 254 5.03 -11.51 -30.82
CA GLY A 254 4.85 -10.06 -30.70
C GLY A 254 3.71 -9.50 -31.55
N LYS A 255 2.77 -10.34 -32.03
CA LYS A 255 1.70 -9.93 -32.95
C LYS A 255 0.48 -9.34 -32.25
N VAL A 256 0.20 -9.75 -31.02
CA VAL A 256 -0.97 -9.32 -30.24
C VAL A 256 -0.64 -9.08 -28.78
N LYS A 257 -1.40 -8.18 -28.16
CA LYS A 257 -1.47 -8.05 -26.72
C LYS A 257 -2.61 -8.94 -26.20
N TYR A 258 -2.24 -10.09 -25.65
CA TYR A 258 -3.20 -11.11 -25.23
C TYR A 258 -3.72 -10.85 -23.81
N VAL A 259 -5.04 -10.79 -23.68
CA VAL A 259 -5.75 -10.57 -22.42
C VAL A 259 -6.82 -11.63 -22.21
N VAL A 260 -7.04 -12.09 -20.97
CA VAL A 260 -8.10 -13.04 -20.62
C VAL A 260 -9.08 -12.43 -19.63
N ARG A 261 -10.38 -12.52 -19.95
CA ARG A 261 -11.49 -12.22 -19.04
C ARG A 261 -12.29 -13.51 -18.79
N PRO A 262 -12.11 -14.18 -17.64
CA PRO A 262 -12.76 -15.47 -17.37
C PRO A 262 -14.28 -15.33 -17.23
N VAL A 263 -15.03 -15.97 -18.13
CA VAL A 263 -16.49 -15.97 -18.11
C VAL A 263 -17.02 -17.33 -18.51
N LEU A 264 -18.02 -17.82 -17.77
CA LEU A 264 -18.81 -18.99 -18.15
C LEU A 264 -20.23 -18.54 -18.54
N PRO A 265 -20.52 -18.42 -19.85
CA PRO A 265 -21.85 -18.06 -20.33
C PRO A 265 -22.90 -19.11 -19.97
N TYR A 266 -24.14 -18.65 -19.88
CA TYR A 266 -25.28 -19.53 -19.62
C TYR A 266 -25.52 -20.49 -20.82
N GLY A 267 -25.73 -21.78 -20.52
CA GLY A 267 -25.91 -22.85 -21.51
C GLY A 267 -24.62 -23.56 -21.90
N CYS A 268 -23.47 -23.12 -21.37
CA CYS A 268 -22.17 -23.74 -21.62
C CYS A 268 -21.74 -24.73 -20.54
N GLU A 269 -22.53 -24.90 -19.47
CA GLU A 269 -22.17 -25.72 -18.30
C GLU A 269 -21.99 -27.20 -18.66
N GLY A 270 -22.74 -27.70 -19.65
CA GLY A 270 -22.59 -29.07 -20.18
C GLY A 270 -21.39 -29.27 -21.12
N LYS A 271 -20.75 -28.19 -21.59
CA LYS A 271 -19.56 -28.22 -22.47
C LYS A 271 -18.25 -28.00 -21.70
N VAL A 272 -18.33 -27.62 -20.44
CA VAL A 272 -17.19 -27.47 -19.54
C VAL A 272 -16.86 -28.84 -18.93
N GLY A 273 -15.58 -29.12 -18.69
CA GLY A 273 -15.17 -30.32 -17.95
C GLY A 273 -15.85 -30.44 -16.57
N PRO A 274 -15.82 -31.63 -15.94
CA PRO A 274 -16.65 -31.97 -14.77
C PRO A 274 -16.51 -31.00 -13.59
N CYS A 275 -15.34 -30.38 -13.42
CA CYS A 275 -15.07 -29.45 -12.32
C CYS A 275 -15.32 -27.97 -12.64
N GLY A 276 -15.43 -27.58 -13.91
CA GLY A 276 -15.53 -26.17 -14.29
C GLY A 276 -16.95 -25.59 -14.21
N ALA A 277 -17.99 -26.41 -14.01
CA ALA A 277 -19.35 -25.95 -13.76
C ALA A 277 -19.73 -25.93 -12.26
N VAL A 278 -18.85 -26.43 -11.38
CA VAL A 278 -19.15 -26.56 -9.94
C VAL A 278 -19.30 -25.17 -9.31
N GLY A 279 -20.46 -24.94 -8.68
CA GLY A 279 -20.80 -23.67 -8.02
C GLY A 279 -21.47 -22.62 -8.91
N ALA A 280 -21.70 -22.89 -10.20
CA ALA A 280 -22.21 -21.92 -11.17
C ALA A 280 -23.75 -21.83 -11.27
N MET A 281 -24.48 -22.84 -10.80
CA MET A 281 -25.93 -22.97 -11.06
C MET A 281 -26.85 -22.39 -9.98
N ASP A 282 -26.44 -22.41 -8.71
CA ASP A 282 -27.31 -22.04 -7.58
C ASP A 282 -27.12 -20.59 -7.14
N SER A 283 -28.12 -20.03 -6.45
CA SER A 283 -27.97 -18.73 -5.76
C SER A 283 -26.84 -18.82 -4.73
N LEU A 284 -25.91 -17.87 -4.77
CA LEU A 284 -24.75 -17.89 -3.89
C LEU A 284 -25.13 -17.55 -2.45
N ASN A 285 -24.87 -18.46 -1.51
CA ASN A 285 -24.91 -18.13 -0.08
C ASN A 285 -23.62 -17.41 0.29
N LEU A 286 -23.72 -16.28 0.98
CA LEU A 286 -22.57 -15.47 1.37
C LEU A 286 -22.06 -15.87 2.75
N GLY A 287 -20.74 -15.78 2.96
CA GLY A 287 -20.11 -15.90 4.28
C GLY A 287 -19.89 -14.53 4.94
N GLY A 288 -19.30 -14.51 6.14
CA GLY A 288 -18.78 -13.29 6.75
C GLY A 288 -19.80 -12.36 7.43
N TYR A 289 -21.02 -12.82 7.69
CA TYR A 289 -22.03 -12.05 8.44
C TYR A 289 -22.28 -12.64 9.83
N GLY A 290 -22.70 -11.79 10.77
CA GLY A 290 -23.17 -12.18 12.10
C GLY A 290 -24.70 -12.10 12.18
N VAL A 291 -25.32 -13.04 12.91
CA VAL A 291 -26.76 -13.02 13.21
C VAL A 291 -26.94 -12.72 14.68
N GLU A 292 -27.75 -11.70 14.98
CA GLU A 292 -28.10 -11.33 16.35
C GLU A 292 -29.56 -11.70 16.64
N LEU A 293 -29.79 -12.37 17.77
CA LEU A 293 -31.11 -12.59 18.33
C LEU A 293 -31.32 -11.66 19.52
N ALA A 294 -31.65 -10.41 19.24
CA ALA A 294 -31.85 -9.39 20.27
C ALA A 294 -33.11 -9.68 21.10
N LEU A 295 -32.96 -9.69 22.43
CA LEU A 295 -34.08 -9.81 23.36
C LEU A 295 -34.82 -8.46 23.46
N LYS A 296 -35.99 -8.34 22.82
CA LYS A 296 -36.75 -7.07 22.77
C LYS A 296 -37.27 -6.58 24.14
N ASN A 297 -37.48 -7.48 25.11
CA ASN A 297 -37.99 -7.14 26.44
C ASN A 297 -36.92 -7.38 27.52
N MET A 298 -35.90 -6.51 27.59
CA MET A 298 -34.90 -6.53 28.68
C MET A 298 -35.26 -5.61 29.87
N GLU A 299 -36.08 -4.57 29.65
CA GLU A 299 -36.32 -3.51 30.64
C GLU A 299 -37.46 -3.82 31.65
N TYR A 300 -38.40 -4.70 31.31
CA TYR A 300 -39.61 -4.92 32.12
C TYR A 300 -39.45 -5.88 33.32
N LYS A 301 -38.22 -6.27 33.69
CA LYS A 301 -37.98 -7.21 34.80
C LYS A 301 -36.99 -6.76 35.87
N ALA A 302 -36.24 -5.67 35.63
CA ALA A 302 -35.28 -5.16 36.62
C ALA A 302 -35.90 -4.19 37.65
N MET A 303 -37.19 -3.88 37.51
CA MET A 303 -37.90 -2.87 38.30
C MET A 303 -39.36 -3.28 38.53
N ASP A 304 -39.63 -4.46 39.10
CA ASP A 304 -40.92 -4.66 39.78
C ASP A 304 -40.83 -5.78 40.82
N ASP A 305 -40.66 -5.40 42.08
CA ASP A 305 -40.67 -6.27 43.26
C ASP A 305 -42.12 -6.54 43.78
N SER A 306 -43.14 -6.20 42.98
CA SER A 306 -44.54 -6.38 43.40
C SER A 306 -45.16 -7.70 42.93
N THR A 307 -45.03 -8.71 43.79
CA THR A 307 -45.99 -9.82 43.99
C THR A 307 -46.35 -10.73 42.80
N VAL A 308 -45.81 -11.95 42.86
CA VAL A 308 -46.21 -13.14 42.11
C VAL A 308 -47.73 -13.39 42.19
N LYS A 309 -48.42 -13.44 41.04
CA LYS A 309 -49.71 -14.13 40.90
C LYS A 309 -49.56 -15.39 40.03
N LYS A 310 -50.11 -16.47 40.58
CA LYS A 310 -50.10 -17.87 40.12
C LYS A 310 -50.69 -18.07 38.72
N GLY A 311 -50.12 -19.06 38.01
CA GLY A 311 -50.88 -20.20 37.51
C GLY A 311 -50.75 -20.51 36.02
N VAL A 312 -50.02 -21.58 35.68
CA VAL A 312 -50.40 -22.54 34.63
C VAL A 312 -49.87 -23.92 35.04
N THR A 313 -50.79 -24.89 35.13
CA THR A 313 -50.52 -26.31 35.36
C THR A 313 -50.04 -26.97 34.07
N LEU A 314 -48.88 -27.61 34.10
CA LEU A 314 -48.43 -28.56 33.07
C LEU A 314 -48.08 -29.88 33.75
N GLU A 315 -48.46 -30.96 33.07
CA GLU A 315 -48.56 -32.35 33.51
C GLU A 315 -47.22 -33.01 33.89
N ASP A 316 -47.34 -34.05 34.71
CA ASP A 316 -46.32 -34.84 35.45
C ASP A 316 -44.94 -35.06 34.76
N PRO A 317 -43.83 -34.76 35.45
CA PRO A 317 -42.51 -35.29 35.12
C PRO A 317 -42.20 -36.55 35.96
N HIS A 318 -41.98 -37.68 35.29
CA HIS A 318 -41.55 -38.93 35.91
C HIS A 318 -40.20 -38.83 36.65
N THR A 319 -40.11 -39.62 37.72
CA THR A 319 -39.05 -39.76 38.71
C THR A 319 -37.88 -40.63 38.24
N GLU A 320 -37.02 -40.14 37.32
CA GLU A 320 -35.89 -40.97 36.87
C GLU A 320 -34.47 -40.40 37.04
N ASP A 321 -34.26 -39.21 37.59
CA ASP A 321 -32.91 -38.89 38.10
C ASP A 321 -32.92 -37.87 39.25
N LEU A 322 -32.71 -38.37 40.48
CA LEU A 322 -32.59 -37.58 41.71
C LEU A 322 -31.14 -37.29 42.11
N SER A 323 -30.18 -37.83 41.34
CA SER A 323 -28.75 -37.68 41.60
C SER A 323 -28.13 -36.44 40.95
N GLN A 324 -28.79 -35.86 39.95
CA GLN A 324 -28.39 -34.62 39.31
C GLN A 324 -28.48 -33.42 40.26
N GLU A 325 -27.43 -32.60 40.27
CA GLU A 325 -27.38 -31.34 40.99
C GLU A 325 -28.23 -30.30 40.24
N VAL A 326 -29.39 -29.96 40.78
CA VAL A 326 -30.28 -28.95 40.20
C VAL A 326 -30.12 -27.66 41.02
N ARG A 327 -29.51 -26.64 40.41
CA ARG A 327 -29.23 -25.31 41.01
C ARG A 327 -28.51 -25.38 42.38
N GLY A 328 -27.58 -26.32 42.57
CA GLY A 328 -26.78 -26.47 43.81
C GLY A 328 -27.40 -27.39 44.86
N PHE A 329 -28.55 -28.00 44.56
CA PHE A 329 -29.23 -28.94 45.45
C PHE A 329 -29.16 -30.36 44.86
N ILE A 330 -28.68 -31.30 45.67
CA ILE A 330 -28.73 -32.74 45.38
C ILE A 330 -30.00 -33.28 46.03
N PHE A 331 -31.06 -33.41 45.23
CA PHE A 331 -32.40 -33.75 45.72
C PHE A 331 -32.45 -35.14 46.38
N SER A 332 -31.63 -36.10 45.92
CA SER A 332 -31.47 -37.41 46.58
C SER A 332 -31.04 -37.28 48.05
N LYS A 333 -30.03 -36.47 48.36
CA LYS A 333 -29.57 -36.25 49.75
C LYS A 333 -30.56 -35.48 50.61
N ILE A 334 -31.41 -34.63 50.01
CA ILE A 334 -32.41 -33.83 50.74
C ILE A 334 -33.62 -34.70 51.09
N LEU A 335 -34.06 -35.54 50.14
CA LEU A 335 -35.09 -36.56 50.35
C LEU A 335 -34.68 -37.58 51.43
N GLU A 336 -33.40 -37.98 51.46
CA GLU A 336 -32.85 -38.85 52.51
C GLU A 336 -32.86 -38.20 53.91
N ARG A 337 -32.63 -36.89 54.00
CA ARG A 337 -32.55 -36.16 55.28
C ARG A 337 -33.90 -35.70 55.81
N LYS A 338 -34.89 -35.50 54.94
CA LYS A 338 -36.24 -35.01 55.26
C LYS A 338 -37.30 -35.77 54.45
N PRO A 339 -37.59 -37.03 54.79
CA PRO A 339 -38.57 -37.85 54.07
C PRO A 339 -40.02 -37.33 54.22
N ASP A 340 -40.31 -36.59 55.29
CA ASP A 340 -41.66 -36.07 55.58
C ASP A 340 -42.10 -34.95 54.62
N LEU A 341 -41.16 -34.28 53.95
CA LEU A 341 -41.42 -33.16 53.02
C LEU A 341 -41.27 -33.57 51.55
N THR A 342 -41.35 -34.87 51.23
CA THR A 342 -41.14 -35.42 49.88
C THR A 342 -41.95 -34.69 48.79
N SER A 343 -43.24 -34.42 49.03
CA SER A 343 -44.11 -33.71 48.07
C SER A 343 -43.70 -32.26 47.86
N GLU A 344 -43.30 -31.57 48.93
CA GLU A 344 -42.87 -30.17 48.91
C GLU A 344 -41.48 -30.02 48.25
N ILE A 345 -40.59 -30.99 48.49
CA ILE A 345 -39.26 -31.07 47.87
C ILE A 345 -39.39 -31.33 46.35
N MET A 346 -40.31 -32.20 45.93
CA MET A 346 -40.57 -32.43 44.50
C MET A 346 -41.21 -31.20 43.85
N ALA A 347 -42.18 -30.55 44.52
CA ALA A 347 -42.75 -29.28 44.03
C ALA A 347 -41.70 -28.16 43.93
N PHE A 348 -40.74 -28.11 44.85
CA PHE A 348 -39.61 -27.18 44.80
C PHE A 348 -38.64 -27.50 43.65
N ARG A 349 -38.35 -28.79 43.40
CA ARG A 349 -37.58 -29.22 42.22
C ARG A 349 -38.25 -28.78 40.92
N ASP A 350 -39.54 -29.00 40.81
CA ASP A 350 -40.31 -28.67 39.60
C ASP A 350 -40.42 -27.15 39.40
N TYR A 351 -40.45 -26.36 40.48
CA TYR A 351 -40.30 -24.91 40.45
C TYR A 351 -38.93 -24.46 39.90
N LEU A 352 -37.84 -25.10 40.34
CA LEU A 352 -36.48 -24.80 39.85
C LEU A 352 -36.24 -25.22 38.39
N LEU A 353 -36.95 -26.24 37.90
CA LEU A 353 -36.89 -26.69 36.50
C LEU A 353 -37.80 -25.87 35.57
N SER A 354 -38.97 -25.44 36.04
CA SER A 354 -39.91 -24.60 35.28
C SER A 354 -39.48 -23.13 35.19
N SER A 355 -38.62 -22.65 36.09
CA SER A 355 -37.97 -21.35 36.03
C SER A 355 -36.83 -21.32 34.99
N THR A 356 -37.16 -21.51 33.71
CA THR A 356 -36.18 -21.41 32.60
C THR A 356 -35.99 -20.00 32.08
N ILE A 357 -36.69 -18.98 32.61
CA ILE A 357 -36.55 -17.59 32.16
C ILE A 357 -36.63 -16.62 33.35
N SER A 358 -35.47 -16.01 33.64
CA SER A 358 -35.17 -14.90 34.57
C SER A 358 -35.27 -15.18 36.08
N ASP A 359 -34.16 -15.57 36.70
CA ASP A 359 -33.85 -15.05 38.04
C ASP A 359 -33.47 -13.56 37.87
N THR A 360 -33.95 -12.68 38.76
CA THR A 360 -33.54 -11.29 38.85
C THR A 360 -32.06 -11.25 39.24
N LEU A 361 -31.19 -10.89 38.29
CA LEU A 361 -29.79 -10.63 38.61
C LEU A 361 -29.70 -9.33 39.39
N ASP A 362 -29.19 -9.40 40.61
CA ASP A 362 -28.97 -8.20 41.40
C ASP A 362 -27.85 -7.36 40.78
N VAL A 363 -28.00 -6.02 40.83
CA VAL A 363 -27.10 -5.07 40.15
C VAL A 363 -25.64 -5.21 40.61
N TRP A 364 -25.39 -5.64 41.86
CA TRP A 364 -24.04 -5.87 42.36
C TRP A 364 -23.38 -7.15 41.84
N GLU A 365 -24.16 -8.19 41.49
CA GLU A 365 -23.63 -9.42 40.90
C GLU A 365 -23.09 -9.18 39.47
N LEU A 366 -23.57 -8.14 38.80
CA LEU A 366 -23.09 -7.74 37.47
C LEU A 366 -21.72 -7.06 37.51
N LYS A 367 -21.29 -6.51 38.66
CA LYS A 367 -20.04 -5.74 38.75
C LYS A 367 -18.80 -6.62 38.55
N ASP A 368 -18.81 -7.81 39.14
CA ASP A 368 -17.67 -8.75 39.07
C ASP A 368 -17.80 -9.77 37.92
N LEU A 369 -18.91 -9.73 37.18
CA LEU A 369 -19.22 -10.68 36.11
C LEU A 369 -18.15 -10.75 35.02
N GLY A 370 -17.54 -9.61 34.65
CA GLY A 370 -16.45 -9.59 33.68
C GLY A 370 -15.22 -10.38 34.15
N HIS A 371 -14.84 -10.21 35.42
CA HIS A 371 -13.71 -10.93 36.03
C HIS A 371 -14.02 -12.43 36.19
N GLN A 372 -15.25 -12.78 36.59
CA GLN A 372 -15.71 -14.17 36.69
C GLN A 372 -15.73 -14.87 35.33
N THR A 373 -16.13 -14.15 34.28
CA THR A 373 -16.16 -14.68 32.91
C THR A 373 -14.74 -14.93 32.40
N ALA A 374 -13.82 -13.98 32.59
CA ALA A 374 -12.41 -14.15 32.24
C ALA A 374 -11.79 -15.36 32.94
N GLN A 375 -12.04 -15.52 34.26
CA GLN A 375 -11.57 -16.67 35.01
C GLN A 375 -12.14 -17.99 34.45
N ARG A 376 -13.43 -18.04 34.12
CA ARG A 376 -14.07 -19.25 33.57
C ARG A 376 -13.47 -19.68 32.23
N ILE A 377 -13.09 -18.71 31.41
CA ILE A 377 -12.43 -18.92 30.11
C ILE A 377 -11.01 -19.44 30.31
N VAL A 378 -10.18 -18.76 31.12
CA VAL A 378 -8.78 -19.14 31.34
C VAL A 378 -8.65 -20.51 32.03
N GLN A 379 -9.60 -20.87 32.89
CA GLN A 379 -9.62 -22.17 33.58
C GLN A 379 -10.21 -23.32 32.72
N ALA A 380 -10.75 -23.04 31.53
CA ALA A 380 -11.28 -24.07 30.66
C ALA A 380 -10.15 -24.88 29.99
N SER A 381 -10.45 -26.13 29.62
CA SER A 381 -9.51 -26.97 28.86
C SER A 381 -9.23 -26.42 27.46
N ASP A 382 -10.25 -25.87 26.82
CA ASP A 382 -10.15 -25.09 25.59
C ASP A 382 -10.73 -23.69 25.85
N PRO A 383 -9.86 -22.69 26.09
CA PRO A 383 -10.29 -21.33 26.36
C PRO A 383 -11.01 -20.67 25.19
N LEU A 384 -10.61 -20.93 23.93
CA LEU A 384 -11.22 -20.26 22.77
C LEU A 384 -12.63 -20.78 22.51
N GLN A 385 -12.83 -22.10 22.56
CA GLN A 385 -14.16 -22.68 22.42
C GLN A 385 -15.08 -22.21 23.57
N SER A 386 -14.58 -22.23 24.80
CA SER A 386 -15.31 -21.74 25.98
C SER A 386 -15.70 -20.26 25.83
N MET A 387 -14.78 -19.44 25.34
CA MET A 387 -15.03 -18.04 25.03
C MET A 387 -16.10 -17.88 23.94
N GLN A 388 -16.06 -18.68 22.87
CA GLN A 388 -17.06 -18.65 21.80
C GLN A 388 -18.45 -19.03 22.33
N GLU A 389 -18.56 -20.12 23.08
CA GLU A 389 -19.82 -20.63 23.64
C GLU A 389 -20.46 -19.64 24.61
N ILE A 390 -19.65 -19.06 25.51
CA ILE A 390 -20.11 -18.05 26.48
C ILE A 390 -20.60 -16.80 25.75
N ASN A 391 -19.87 -16.31 24.74
CA ASN A 391 -20.24 -15.07 24.05
C ASN A 391 -21.43 -15.23 23.09
N GLN A 392 -21.63 -16.43 22.51
CA GLN A 392 -22.80 -16.71 21.68
C GLN A 392 -24.09 -16.87 22.51
N ASN A 393 -23.97 -17.43 23.72
CA ASN A 393 -25.13 -17.77 24.57
C ASN A 393 -25.18 -16.98 25.88
N PHE A 394 -24.49 -15.83 25.96
CA PHE A 394 -24.24 -15.09 27.20
C PHE A 394 -25.48 -14.91 28.09
N PRO A 395 -26.65 -14.45 27.60
CA PRO A 395 -27.84 -14.27 28.44
C PRO A 395 -28.31 -15.54 29.18
N SER A 396 -28.05 -16.73 28.62
CA SER A 396 -28.41 -18.00 29.25
C SER A 396 -27.37 -18.49 30.28
N VAL A 397 -26.12 -18.03 30.16
CA VAL A 397 -24.98 -18.50 30.97
C VAL A 397 -24.70 -17.56 32.15
N VAL A 398 -25.16 -16.30 32.10
CA VAL A 398 -24.91 -15.26 33.12
C VAL A 398 -25.22 -15.71 34.55
N SER A 399 -26.36 -16.38 34.78
CA SER A 399 -26.73 -16.84 36.13
C SER A 399 -25.80 -17.92 36.69
N SER A 400 -25.15 -18.70 35.82
CA SER A 400 -24.13 -19.65 36.22
C SER A 400 -22.79 -18.96 36.49
N LEU A 401 -22.47 -17.91 35.73
CA LEU A 401 -21.23 -17.16 35.86
C LEU A 401 -21.18 -16.38 37.16
N SER A 402 -22.29 -15.73 37.56
CA SER A 402 -22.35 -14.93 38.80
C SER A 402 -22.04 -15.73 40.07
N ARG A 403 -22.29 -17.04 40.04
CA ARG A 403 -22.04 -17.97 41.17
C ARG A 403 -20.60 -18.46 41.25
N THR A 404 -19.76 -18.13 40.28
CA THR A 404 -18.35 -18.56 40.25
C THR A 404 -17.54 -17.75 41.25
N LYS A 405 -16.83 -18.43 42.16
CA LYS A 405 -15.96 -17.75 43.12
C LYS A 405 -14.74 -17.16 42.40
N LEU A 406 -14.53 -15.86 42.60
CA LEU A 406 -13.40 -15.13 42.04
C LEU A 406 -12.09 -15.46 42.77
N ASN A 407 -11.00 -15.62 42.02
CA ASN A 407 -9.65 -15.68 42.56
C ASN A 407 -9.02 -14.27 42.63
N ASP A 408 -8.44 -13.92 43.78
CA ASP A 408 -7.87 -12.59 44.02
C ASP A 408 -6.64 -12.32 43.13
N SER A 409 -5.85 -13.34 42.79
CA SER A 409 -4.67 -13.18 41.91
C SER A 409 -5.03 -12.71 40.49
N ILE A 410 -6.10 -13.28 39.89
CA ILE A 410 -6.60 -12.86 38.57
C ILE A 410 -7.13 -11.43 38.64
N LYS A 411 -7.85 -11.11 39.72
CA LYS A 411 -8.42 -9.77 39.94
C LYS A 411 -7.33 -8.71 40.02
N GLU A 412 -6.28 -8.95 40.79
CA GLU A 412 -5.16 -8.01 40.96
C GLU A 412 -4.38 -7.82 39.65
N GLU A 413 -4.16 -8.89 38.87
CA GLU A 413 -3.52 -8.81 37.55
C GLU A 413 -4.34 -7.96 36.57
N ILE A 414 -5.65 -8.21 36.47
CA ILE A 414 -6.55 -7.44 35.61
C ILE A 414 -6.58 -5.96 36.03
N LEU A 415 -6.66 -5.66 37.33
CA LEU A 415 -6.63 -4.30 37.85
C LEU A 415 -5.30 -3.58 37.57
N ALA A 416 -4.18 -4.30 37.58
CA ALA A 416 -2.88 -3.75 37.21
C ALA A 416 -2.83 -3.39 35.72
N ASN A 417 -3.32 -4.28 34.85
CA ASN A 417 -3.40 -4.05 33.41
C ASN A 417 -4.39 -2.92 33.06
N GLN A 418 -5.46 -2.74 33.83
CA GLN A 418 -6.44 -1.66 33.66
C GLN A 418 -5.88 -0.25 33.86
N ARG A 419 -4.69 -0.11 34.46
CA ARG A 419 -4.00 1.19 34.56
C ARG A 419 -3.50 1.67 33.20
N MET A 420 -3.19 0.74 32.29
CA MET A 420 -2.72 1.04 30.93
C MET A 420 -3.89 1.06 29.95
N ILE A 421 -4.84 0.13 30.07
CA ILE A 421 -5.99 0.01 29.17
C ILE A 421 -7.28 0.23 29.95
N PRO A 422 -8.07 1.28 29.63
CA PRO A 422 -9.32 1.55 30.32
C PRO A 422 -10.28 0.35 30.28
N PRO A 423 -11.00 0.07 31.37
CA PRO A 423 -11.95 -1.04 31.40
C PRO A 423 -13.01 -0.86 30.30
N GLY A 424 -13.34 -1.97 29.63
CA GLY A 424 -14.36 -1.97 28.59
C GLY A 424 -13.89 -1.45 27.22
N LYS A 425 -12.62 -1.06 27.05
CA LYS A 425 -12.03 -0.89 25.70
C LYS A 425 -11.52 -2.23 25.17
N SER A 426 -11.61 -2.43 23.86
CA SER A 426 -10.95 -3.54 23.19
C SER A 426 -9.97 -3.02 22.16
N LEU A 427 -8.84 -3.69 22.09
CA LEU A 427 -7.77 -3.39 21.16
C LEU A 427 -7.42 -4.68 20.44
N MET A 428 -7.14 -4.60 19.16
CA MET A 428 -6.62 -5.69 18.37
C MET A 428 -5.44 -5.15 17.60
N ALA A 429 -4.36 -5.91 17.55
CA ALA A 429 -3.21 -5.58 16.73
C ALA A 429 -2.78 -6.78 15.89
N LEU A 430 -2.35 -6.48 14.67
CA LEU A 430 -1.74 -7.43 13.75
C LEU A 430 -0.27 -7.04 13.62
N ASN A 431 0.62 -7.95 14.00
CA ASN A 431 2.07 -7.75 14.07
C ASN A 431 2.48 -6.48 14.84
N GLY A 432 1.69 -6.05 15.83
CA GLY A 432 1.96 -4.85 16.65
C GLY A 432 1.32 -3.53 16.20
N ALA A 433 0.62 -3.47 15.06
CA ALA A 433 -0.15 -2.29 14.68
C ALA A 433 -1.61 -2.45 15.04
N LEU A 434 -2.17 -1.37 15.60
CA LEU A 434 -3.54 -1.34 16.07
C LEU A 434 -4.50 -1.30 14.89
N ILE A 435 -5.51 -2.15 14.95
CA ILE A 435 -6.60 -2.16 13.98
C ILE A 435 -7.88 -1.70 14.68
N ASN A 436 -8.62 -0.79 14.04
CA ASN A 436 -9.88 -0.31 14.57
C ASN A 436 -10.95 -1.39 14.44
N ILE A 437 -11.31 -2.03 15.56
CA ILE A 437 -12.25 -3.15 15.61
C ILE A 437 -13.65 -2.74 15.09
N GLU A 438 -14.01 -1.46 15.17
CA GLU A 438 -15.31 -0.96 14.73
C GLU A 438 -15.45 -0.91 13.21
N ASP A 439 -14.34 -0.71 12.49
CA ASP A 439 -14.32 -0.56 11.02
C ASP A 439 -13.90 -1.85 10.29
N ILE A 440 -13.47 -2.89 11.02
CA ILE A 440 -13.00 -4.14 10.43
C ILE A 440 -14.15 -5.08 10.08
N ASP A 441 -14.20 -5.44 8.79
CA ASP A 441 -14.96 -6.59 8.30
C ASP A 441 -14.05 -7.82 8.12
N LEU A 442 -14.66 -9.02 8.08
CA LEU A 442 -13.93 -10.28 7.85
C LEU A 442 -13.09 -10.23 6.55
N TYR A 443 -13.67 -9.68 5.48
CA TYR A 443 -12.98 -9.57 4.19
C TYR A 443 -11.78 -8.62 4.26
N LEU A 444 -11.92 -7.48 4.95
CA LEU A 444 -10.81 -6.56 5.18
C LEU A 444 -9.71 -7.21 6.04
N LEU A 445 -10.08 -7.97 7.07
CA LEU A 445 -9.12 -8.70 7.89
C LEU A 445 -8.36 -9.75 7.08
N ILE A 446 -9.04 -10.50 6.21
CA ILE A 446 -8.41 -11.45 5.29
C ILE A 446 -7.43 -10.73 4.37
N ASP A 447 -7.80 -9.56 3.84
CA ASP A 447 -6.94 -8.78 2.96
C ASP A 447 -5.68 -8.27 3.69
N LEU A 448 -5.82 -7.79 4.93
CA LEU A 448 -4.68 -7.40 5.76
C LEU A 448 -3.76 -8.60 6.08
N VAL A 449 -4.35 -9.74 6.47
CA VAL A 449 -3.61 -10.98 6.78
C VAL A 449 -2.90 -11.52 5.53
N HIS A 450 -3.55 -11.48 4.38
CA HIS A 450 -2.97 -11.85 3.09
C HIS A 450 -1.74 -11.00 2.76
N GLN A 451 -1.83 -9.68 2.91
CA GLN A 451 -0.69 -8.78 2.68
C GLN A 451 0.49 -9.14 3.60
N GLU A 452 0.27 -9.38 4.90
CA GLU A 452 1.33 -9.79 5.83
C GLU A 452 1.97 -11.13 5.46
N LEU A 453 1.16 -12.13 5.08
CA LEU A 453 1.68 -13.45 4.70
C LEU A 453 2.46 -13.40 3.39
N SER A 454 1.97 -12.66 2.40
CA SER A 454 2.68 -12.45 1.13
C SER A 454 4.05 -11.82 1.40
N LEU A 455 4.12 -10.79 2.25
CA LEU A 455 5.39 -10.16 2.63
C LEU A 455 6.32 -11.12 3.39
N ALA A 456 5.77 -11.92 4.31
CA ALA A 456 6.53 -12.93 5.03
C ALA A 456 7.12 -14.00 4.09
N ASP A 457 6.33 -14.47 3.12
CA ASP A 457 6.75 -15.43 2.10
C ASP A 457 7.85 -14.86 1.21
N GLN A 458 7.69 -13.61 0.74
CA GLN A 458 8.70 -12.88 -0.02
C GLN A 458 10.03 -12.79 0.74
N PHE A 459 10.01 -12.44 2.03
CA PHE A 459 11.23 -12.35 2.83
C PHE A 459 11.86 -13.72 3.12
N SER A 460 11.04 -14.76 3.27
CA SER A 460 11.54 -16.14 3.40
C SER A 460 12.27 -16.59 2.13
N LYS A 461 11.75 -16.24 0.94
CA LYS A 461 12.41 -16.49 -0.36
C LYS A 461 13.76 -15.79 -0.49
N LEU A 462 13.97 -14.65 0.19
CA LEU A 462 15.27 -13.96 0.30
C LEU A 462 16.24 -14.63 1.30
N LYS A 463 15.90 -15.82 1.82
CA LYS A 463 16.67 -16.60 2.81
C LYS A 463 16.87 -15.87 4.15
N LEU A 464 15.98 -14.93 4.49
CA LEU A 464 16.00 -14.29 5.79
C LEU A 464 15.51 -15.26 6.89
N PRO A 465 16.16 -15.30 8.07
CA PRO A 465 15.67 -16.09 9.20
C PRO A 465 14.28 -15.65 9.65
N GLY A 466 13.41 -16.59 10.03
CA GLY A 466 12.04 -16.30 10.46
C GLY A 466 11.95 -15.32 11.65
N SER A 467 12.94 -15.31 12.55
CA SER A 467 13.02 -14.34 13.64
C SER A 467 13.26 -12.92 13.16
N THR A 468 14.08 -12.73 12.12
CA THR A 468 14.30 -11.44 11.46
C THR A 468 13.06 -11.01 10.70
N VAL A 469 12.41 -11.92 9.97
CA VAL A 469 11.14 -11.63 9.27
C VAL A 469 10.09 -11.13 10.25
N ARG A 470 9.93 -11.78 11.41
CA ARG A 470 9.03 -11.32 12.47
C ARG A 470 9.39 -9.92 12.97
N LYS A 471 10.67 -9.65 13.23
CA LYS A 471 11.13 -8.32 13.64
C LYS A 471 10.77 -7.27 12.58
N LEU A 472 11.07 -7.54 11.30
CA LEU A 472 10.76 -6.65 10.17
C LEU A 472 9.26 -6.37 10.07
N LEU A 473 8.41 -7.40 10.13
CA LEU A 473 6.95 -7.22 10.07
C LEU A 473 6.40 -6.46 11.29
N SER A 474 7.05 -6.59 12.44
CA SER A 474 6.70 -5.86 13.66
C SER A 474 7.14 -4.41 13.70
N THR A 475 8.05 -3.99 12.80
CA THR A 475 8.55 -2.62 12.78
C THR A 475 7.43 -1.62 12.50
N VAL A 476 7.53 -0.48 13.17
CA VAL A 476 6.60 0.63 13.04
C VAL A 476 7.33 1.73 12.28
N THR A 477 6.74 2.18 11.19
CA THR A 477 7.26 3.34 10.47
C THR A 477 7.11 4.57 11.36
N PRO A 478 8.18 5.36 11.57
CA PRO A 478 8.05 6.60 12.33
C PRO A 478 7.00 7.51 11.68
N PRO A 479 6.18 8.22 12.48
CA PRO A 479 5.15 9.10 11.95
C PRO A 479 5.79 10.18 11.06
N GLU A 480 5.21 10.43 9.88
CA GLU A 480 5.65 11.43 8.90
C GLU A 480 5.53 12.90 9.40
N SER A 481 5.26 13.12 10.69
CA SER A 481 4.97 14.42 11.27
C SER A 481 6.17 15.36 11.41
N ASP A 482 7.34 14.99 10.89
CA ASP A 482 8.47 15.92 10.81
C ASP A 482 8.33 16.78 9.56
N SER A 483 7.67 17.92 9.73
CA SER A 483 7.63 19.00 8.75
C SER A 483 9.05 19.32 8.25
N PHE A 484 9.28 19.11 6.96
CA PHE A 484 10.59 19.29 6.34
C PHE A 484 11.08 20.73 6.49
N ARG A 485 12.31 20.90 7.02
CA ARG A 485 12.95 22.21 7.15
C ARG A 485 13.96 22.37 6.03
N VAL A 486 13.93 23.52 5.37
CA VAL A 486 14.89 23.91 4.35
C VAL A 486 15.99 24.72 5.01
N ASP A 487 17.24 24.34 4.80
CA ASP A 487 18.40 25.08 5.28
C ASP A 487 18.67 26.27 4.36
N PHE A 488 18.24 27.46 4.79
CA PHE A 488 18.43 28.70 4.05
C PHE A 488 19.60 29.54 4.57
N ARG A 489 20.47 29.00 5.43
CA ARG A 489 21.59 29.76 5.99
C ARG A 489 22.59 30.11 4.89
N SER A 490 22.72 31.40 4.60
CA SER A 490 23.76 31.89 3.71
C SER A 490 24.07 33.36 3.97
N SER A 491 25.18 33.83 3.41
CA SER A 491 25.55 35.25 3.35
C SER A 491 24.58 36.10 2.53
N HIS A 492 23.72 35.48 1.73
CA HIS A 492 22.76 36.14 0.82
C HIS A 492 21.43 36.48 1.51
N VAL A 493 21.23 36.06 2.76
CA VAL A 493 20.05 36.42 3.56
C VAL A 493 20.33 37.73 4.28
N HIS A 494 19.60 38.79 3.92
CA HIS A 494 19.72 40.10 4.55
C HIS A 494 18.68 40.27 5.65
N TYR A 495 19.12 40.21 6.91
CA TYR A 495 18.24 40.41 8.06
C TYR A 495 17.91 41.89 8.29
N LEU A 496 16.62 42.21 8.47
CA LEU A 496 16.11 43.55 8.74
C LEU A 496 16.22 43.94 10.22
N ASN A 497 15.99 42.98 11.11
CA ASN A 497 15.99 43.17 12.57
C ASN A 497 16.83 42.10 13.28
N ASN A 498 17.21 42.40 14.52
CA ASN A 498 17.84 41.48 15.46
C ASN A 498 17.23 41.66 16.85
N LEU A 499 16.43 40.69 17.31
CA LEU A 499 15.72 40.79 18.59
C LEU A 499 16.68 40.86 19.79
N GLU A 500 17.90 40.33 19.66
CA GLU A 500 18.88 40.29 20.74
C GLU A 500 19.65 41.61 20.89
N GLU A 501 19.86 42.35 19.80
CA GLU A 501 20.76 43.52 19.77
C GLU A 501 20.02 44.86 19.63
N ASP A 502 18.91 44.91 18.89
CA ASP A 502 18.29 46.18 18.52
C ASP A 502 17.69 46.93 19.72
N ALA A 503 17.78 48.26 19.66
CA ALA A 503 17.30 49.13 20.74
C ALA A 503 15.78 49.03 20.97
N MET A 504 15.01 48.72 19.93
CA MET A 504 13.54 48.58 19.97
C MET A 504 13.09 47.49 20.96
N TYR A 505 13.82 46.37 21.02
CA TYR A 505 13.46 45.20 21.83
C TYR A 505 14.07 45.20 23.24
N ARG A 506 14.74 46.28 23.64
CA ARG A 506 15.43 46.37 24.95
C ARG A 506 14.49 46.21 26.15
N ARG A 507 13.19 46.52 25.99
CA ARG A 507 12.17 46.35 27.04
C ARG A 507 11.79 44.90 27.29
N TRP A 508 12.09 43.99 26.36
CA TRP A 508 11.75 42.57 26.47
C TRP A 508 12.75 41.84 27.38
N ARG A 509 12.27 40.80 28.06
CA ARG A 509 13.11 39.99 28.95
C ARG A 509 14.00 39.06 28.12
N SER A 510 15.25 38.90 28.54
CA SER A 510 16.23 38.03 27.87
C SER A 510 16.32 36.61 28.43
N ASN A 511 15.58 36.31 29.50
CA ASN A 511 15.56 34.97 30.09
C ASN A 511 14.70 34.02 29.25
N ILE A 512 15.29 32.94 28.73
CA ILE A 512 14.59 31.96 27.90
C ILE A 512 13.53 31.17 28.70
N ASN A 513 13.74 30.97 30.00
CA ASN A 513 12.81 30.20 30.86
C ASN A 513 11.44 30.87 31.00
N ASP A 514 11.33 32.17 30.70
CA ASP A 514 10.07 32.91 30.73
C ASP A 514 9.09 32.42 29.64
N ILE A 515 9.57 31.67 28.65
CA ILE A 515 8.73 31.02 27.63
C ILE A 515 7.80 29.94 28.23
N LEU A 516 8.18 29.35 29.37
CA LEU A 516 7.45 28.25 30.03
C LEU A 516 6.29 28.73 30.92
N MET A 517 6.20 30.02 31.25
CA MET A 517 5.13 30.54 32.10
C MET A 517 3.78 30.39 31.38
N PRO A 518 2.66 30.00 32.00
CA PRO A 518 1.38 29.85 31.28
C PRO A 518 0.84 31.20 30.73
N VAL A 519 0.25 31.21 29.53
CA VAL A 519 -0.48 32.35 28.93
C VAL A 519 -1.80 31.87 28.32
N PHE A 520 -2.71 32.81 28.05
CA PHE A 520 -3.95 32.49 27.35
C PHE A 520 -3.64 31.99 25.92
N PRO A 521 -4.35 30.95 25.44
CA PRO A 521 -4.21 30.45 24.07
C PRO A 521 -4.36 31.59 23.04
N GLY A 522 -3.45 31.67 22.07
CA GLY A 522 -3.42 32.69 21.02
C GLY A 522 -2.65 33.98 21.36
N GLN A 523 -2.13 34.13 22.58
CA GLN A 523 -1.30 35.29 22.95
C GLN A 523 0.18 35.07 22.63
N LEU A 524 0.80 36.03 21.96
CA LEU A 524 2.22 35.99 21.57
C LEU A 524 3.18 36.25 22.74
N ARG A 525 4.35 35.59 22.68
CA ARG A 525 5.44 35.72 23.66
C ARG A 525 6.47 36.74 23.20
N TYR A 526 6.60 37.83 23.95
CA TYR A 526 7.62 38.84 23.71
C TYR A 526 8.89 38.54 24.52
N ILE A 527 9.85 37.87 23.89
CA ILE A 527 11.14 37.50 24.49
C ILE A 527 12.27 38.05 23.63
N ARG A 528 13.30 38.61 24.28
CA ARG A 528 14.48 39.17 23.64
C ARG A 528 15.46 38.06 23.21
N LYS A 529 15.01 37.15 22.34
CA LYS A 529 15.78 36.03 21.79
C LYS A 529 15.29 35.74 20.36
N ASN A 530 16.20 35.42 19.45
CA ASN A 530 15.85 35.07 18.07
C ASN A 530 15.29 33.64 17.99
N LEU A 531 14.00 33.48 18.26
CA LEU A 531 13.31 32.19 18.27
C LEU A 531 12.75 31.79 16.90
N PHE A 532 12.20 32.77 16.18
CA PHE A 532 11.54 32.57 14.91
C PHE A 532 12.24 33.39 13.83
N HIS A 533 12.60 32.76 12.73
CA HIS A 533 13.23 33.40 11.57
C HIS A 533 12.28 33.28 10.38
N ALA A 534 11.92 34.40 9.77
CA ALA A 534 11.08 34.51 8.57
C ALA A 534 11.88 35.09 7.41
N SER A 535 11.66 34.63 6.19
CA SER A 535 12.10 35.34 4.99
C SER A 535 10.99 35.53 3.95
N ILE A 536 10.64 36.79 3.60
CA ILE A 536 9.57 37.20 2.63
C ILE A 536 9.80 38.64 2.11
N ASP A 537 9.12 38.98 1.01
CA ASP A 537 8.87 40.32 0.44
C ASP A 537 7.85 41.21 1.21
N MET A 538 6.90 40.68 2.01
CA MET A 538 5.80 41.47 2.64
C MET A 538 5.96 41.59 4.18
N ILE A 539 7.05 42.22 4.64
CA ILE A 539 7.46 42.20 6.06
C ILE A 539 7.20 43.53 6.79
N THR A 540 7.05 44.64 6.06
CA THR A 540 7.08 45.99 6.64
C THR A 540 6.01 46.18 7.72
N SER A 541 4.80 45.66 7.51
CA SER A 541 3.69 45.74 8.47
C SER A 541 3.96 44.96 9.77
N PHE A 542 4.61 43.80 9.71
CA PHE A 542 4.94 43.01 10.90
C PHE A 542 6.12 43.60 11.68
N TYR A 543 7.09 44.17 10.96
CA TYR A 543 8.23 44.86 11.57
C TYR A 543 7.78 46.11 12.34
N GLU A 544 6.93 46.95 11.74
CA GLU A 544 6.37 48.14 12.40
C GLU A 544 5.60 47.81 13.68
N ASN A 545 4.89 46.68 13.70
CA ASN A 545 4.13 46.20 14.86
C ASN A 545 4.98 45.49 15.93
N SER A 546 6.32 45.47 15.80
CA SER A 546 7.24 44.83 16.76
C SER A 546 6.92 43.34 17.01
N PHE A 547 6.57 42.60 15.96
CA PHE A 547 6.29 41.17 16.04
C PHE A 547 7.52 40.39 16.56
N PRO A 548 7.38 39.37 17.44
CA PRO A 548 8.52 38.67 18.07
C PRO A 548 9.17 37.64 17.12
N MET A 549 9.61 38.12 15.96
CA MET A 549 10.21 37.33 14.89
C MET A 549 11.36 38.10 14.23
N ARG A 550 12.38 37.36 13.81
CA ARG A 550 13.48 37.88 13.02
C ARG A 550 13.16 37.76 11.54
N PHE A 551 13.31 38.83 10.80
CA PHE A 551 12.94 38.95 9.40
C PHE A 551 14.17 39.06 8.51
N GLY A 552 14.21 38.29 7.43
CA GLY A 552 15.26 38.31 6.41
C GLY A 552 14.70 38.42 5.00
N ILE A 553 15.46 39.01 4.08
CA ILE A 553 15.08 39.13 2.67
C ILE A 553 16.16 38.47 1.81
N ILE A 554 15.74 37.72 0.79
CA ILE A 554 16.61 37.14 -0.23
C ILE A 554 16.22 37.75 -1.57
N LEU A 555 17.18 38.43 -2.21
CA LEU A 555 16.96 39.09 -3.49
C LEU A 555 17.50 38.21 -4.62
N TYR A 556 16.71 37.95 -5.65
CA TYR A 556 17.13 37.13 -6.80
C TYR A 556 16.47 37.61 -8.11
N SER A 557 17.11 37.31 -9.25
CA SER A 557 16.57 37.61 -10.58
C SER A 557 15.90 36.37 -11.19
N THR A 558 14.62 36.49 -11.54
CA THR A 558 13.88 35.39 -12.18
C THR A 558 14.40 35.06 -13.59
N GLU A 559 14.98 36.05 -14.29
CA GLU A 559 15.54 35.84 -15.63
C GLU A 559 16.86 35.05 -15.58
N LEU A 560 17.73 35.38 -14.62
CA LEU A 560 18.96 34.61 -14.39
C LEU A 560 18.62 33.17 -14.01
N ILE A 561 17.61 32.94 -13.18
CA ILE A 561 17.13 31.58 -12.86
C ILE A 561 16.63 30.86 -14.11
N LYS A 562 15.82 31.50 -14.96
CA LYS A 562 15.39 30.91 -16.24
C LYS A 562 16.56 30.60 -17.18
N LYS A 563 17.63 31.40 -17.17
CA LYS A 563 18.86 31.12 -17.93
C LYS A 563 19.59 29.89 -17.35
N ILE A 564 19.73 29.81 -16.03
CA ILE A 564 20.33 28.66 -15.32
C ILE A 564 19.50 27.37 -15.55
N GLU A 565 18.18 27.48 -15.59
CA GLU A 565 17.29 26.35 -15.89
C GLU A 565 17.51 25.81 -17.31
N ARG A 566 17.70 26.70 -18.30
CA ARG A 566 17.98 26.32 -19.69
C ARG A 566 19.38 25.72 -19.86
N SER A 567 20.38 26.22 -19.15
CA SER A 567 21.73 25.65 -19.14
C SER A 567 21.85 24.39 -18.29
N GLY A 568 20.82 24.05 -17.50
CA GLY A 568 20.79 22.84 -16.69
C GLY A 568 21.59 22.89 -15.41
N GLY A 569 21.70 24.06 -14.79
CA GLY A 569 22.40 24.24 -13.52
C GLY A 569 23.87 24.63 -13.66
N GLU A 570 24.40 24.74 -14.88
CA GLU A 570 25.77 25.20 -15.14
C GLU A 570 25.78 26.66 -15.58
N LEU A 571 26.68 27.45 -14.98
CA LEU A 571 26.93 28.85 -15.36
C LEU A 571 28.30 28.90 -16.05
N HIS A 572 28.33 28.92 -17.39
CA HIS A 572 29.59 29.18 -18.11
C HIS A 572 29.85 30.68 -18.17
N SER A 573 31.01 31.11 -17.69
CA SER A 573 31.46 32.51 -17.76
C SER A 573 31.48 33.07 -19.19
N SER A 574 31.59 32.21 -20.21
CA SER A 574 31.61 32.56 -21.63
C SER A 574 30.24 32.88 -22.25
N ASP A 575 29.13 32.53 -21.60
CA ASP A 575 27.78 32.77 -22.16
C ASP A 575 27.31 34.22 -21.94
N PHE A 576 28.03 35.01 -21.15
CA PHE A 576 27.72 36.41 -20.87
C PHE A 576 28.48 37.41 -21.77
N GLU A 577 29.46 36.98 -22.55
CA GLU A 577 30.22 37.89 -23.41
C GLU A 577 29.50 38.24 -24.73
N ARG A 578 28.43 37.52 -25.10
CA ARG A 578 27.82 37.67 -26.43
C ARG A 578 26.57 38.54 -26.54
N ASP A 579 25.89 38.88 -25.44
CA ASP A 579 24.70 39.73 -25.51
C ASP A 579 24.86 40.96 -24.61
N SER A 580 25.19 42.08 -25.24
CA SER A 580 25.27 43.43 -24.67
C SER A 580 23.89 44.09 -24.53
N GLU A 581 22.86 43.31 -24.21
CA GLU A 581 21.50 43.80 -23.94
C GLU A 581 21.08 43.29 -22.56
N ILE A 582 21.57 43.97 -21.53
CA ILE A 582 21.10 43.83 -20.14
C ILE A 582 20.73 45.24 -19.66
N GLU A 583 19.69 45.84 -20.23
CA GLU A 583 19.06 47.06 -19.70
C GLU A 583 17.86 46.76 -18.79
N ASP A 584 17.33 45.52 -18.77
CA ASP A 584 16.07 45.17 -18.09
C ASP A 584 16.22 44.47 -16.71
N ASP A 585 17.44 44.32 -16.19
CA ASP A 585 17.71 43.61 -14.91
C ASP A 585 17.30 44.42 -13.64
N LYS A 586 16.59 45.55 -13.79
CA LYS A 586 16.05 46.36 -12.67
C LYS A 586 14.68 45.88 -12.15
N SER A 587 14.11 44.82 -12.74
CA SER A 587 12.66 44.55 -12.69
C SER A 587 12.13 43.80 -11.45
N CYS A 588 12.94 43.21 -10.58
CA CYS A 588 12.39 42.40 -9.47
C CYS A 588 11.90 43.24 -8.26
N LEU A 589 12.56 44.36 -7.95
CA LEU A 589 12.08 45.29 -6.90
C LEU A 589 10.96 46.20 -7.44
N ILE A 590 10.98 46.52 -8.73
CA ILE A 590 10.12 47.55 -9.34
C ILE A 590 8.74 46.99 -9.71
N ASN A 591 8.63 45.76 -10.24
CA ASN A 591 7.34 45.28 -10.77
C ASN A 591 6.34 44.81 -9.70
N ARG A 592 6.79 44.40 -8.49
CA ARG A 592 5.86 43.98 -7.42
C ARG A 592 5.38 45.13 -6.53
N LEU A 593 6.23 46.14 -6.28
CA LEU A 593 5.79 47.38 -5.64
C LEU A 593 4.74 48.13 -6.51
N GLN A 594 4.79 47.97 -7.84
CA GLN A 594 3.76 48.46 -8.76
C GLN A 594 2.42 47.70 -8.67
N THR A 595 2.41 46.44 -8.22
CA THR A 595 1.16 45.65 -8.21
C THR A 595 0.31 45.98 -6.98
N GLU A 596 0.92 46.31 -5.84
CA GLU A 596 0.20 46.65 -4.61
C GLU A 596 -0.34 48.10 -4.57
N SER A 597 0.17 49.01 -5.41
CA SER A 597 -0.40 50.37 -5.54
C SER A 597 -1.55 50.47 -6.55
N SER A 598 -1.82 49.42 -7.33
CA SER A 598 -2.85 49.43 -8.38
C SER A 598 -4.31 49.48 -7.87
N GLY A 599 -4.51 49.53 -6.55
CA GLY A 599 -5.82 49.73 -5.92
C GLY A 599 -6.33 51.17 -5.87
N SER A 600 -5.51 52.19 -6.19
CA SER A 600 -5.99 53.58 -6.22
C SER A 600 -5.24 54.43 -7.25
N THR A 601 -5.96 54.79 -8.31
CA THR A 601 -5.73 55.93 -9.23
C THR A 601 -4.32 56.15 -9.75
N ASP A 602 -4.07 55.63 -10.95
CA ASP A 602 -3.53 56.35 -12.13
C ASP A 602 -2.54 57.51 -11.89
N GLU A 603 -1.46 57.26 -11.15
CA GLU A 603 -0.20 57.98 -11.32
C GLU A 603 0.92 56.95 -11.36
N ALA A 604 1.50 56.75 -12.55
CA ALA A 604 2.71 55.96 -12.70
C ALA A 604 3.81 56.64 -11.87
N LEU A 605 4.19 56.01 -10.76
CA LEU A 605 5.27 56.50 -9.89
C LEU A 605 6.55 56.55 -10.73
N GLU A 606 6.94 57.75 -11.15
CA GLU A 606 8.14 57.96 -11.94
C GLU A 606 9.39 57.50 -11.16
N MET A 607 10.38 57.00 -11.90
CA MET A 607 11.65 56.40 -11.42
C MET A 607 12.38 57.24 -10.35
N HIS A 608 12.14 58.57 -10.33
CA HIS A 608 12.70 59.50 -9.36
C HIS A 608 12.24 59.25 -7.91
N HIS A 609 11.01 58.79 -7.68
CA HIS A 609 10.51 58.51 -6.32
C HIS A 609 11.09 57.22 -5.72
N ILE A 610 11.44 56.25 -6.57
CA ILE A 610 12.10 54.99 -6.15
C ILE A 610 13.57 55.26 -5.84
N GLU A 611 14.22 56.11 -6.64
CA GLU A 611 15.55 56.64 -6.33
C GLU A 611 15.53 57.40 -5.01
N GLU A 612 14.53 58.25 -4.77
CA GLU A 612 14.39 59.01 -3.52
C GLU A 612 14.18 58.09 -2.30
N ALA A 613 13.32 57.06 -2.40
CA ALA A 613 13.08 56.08 -1.33
C ALA A 613 14.28 55.16 -1.06
N PHE A 614 15.00 54.73 -2.10
CA PHE A 614 16.24 53.95 -1.99
C PHE A 614 17.39 54.79 -1.40
N VAL A 615 17.41 56.08 -1.74
CA VAL A 615 18.35 57.05 -1.21
C VAL A 615 18.04 57.37 0.26
N GLU A 616 16.77 57.60 0.64
CA GLU A 616 16.39 57.83 2.04
C GLU A 616 16.65 56.63 2.96
N THR A 617 16.54 55.40 2.47
CA THR A 617 16.82 54.18 3.26
C THR A 617 18.31 53.86 3.41
N LEU A 618 19.16 54.25 2.44
CA LEU A 618 20.61 54.02 2.48
C LEU A 618 21.44 55.20 2.99
N LEU A 619 20.92 56.43 2.89
CA LEU A 619 21.54 57.66 3.43
C LEU A 619 21.94 57.57 4.92
N PRO A 620 21.22 56.87 5.81
CA PRO A 620 21.63 56.73 7.21
C PRO A 620 22.87 55.83 7.37
N LYS A 621 23.15 54.95 6.40
CA LYS A 621 24.16 53.88 6.50
C LYS A 621 25.44 54.15 5.69
N VAL A 622 25.45 55.11 4.76
CA VAL A 622 26.57 55.33 3.84
C VAL A 622 26.98 56.81 3.80
N LYS A 623 28.29 57.08 3.90
CA LYS A 623 28.87 58.44 3.94
C LYS A 623 29.04 59.11 2.56
N SER A 624 28.74 58.42 1.46
CA SER A 624 29.01 58.86 0.09
C SER A 624 27.73 59.29 -0.68
N PRO A 625 27.83 60.20 -1.67
CA PRO A 625 26.68 60.71 -2.40
C PRO A 625 25.96 59.64 -3.25
N PRO A 626 24.62 59.72 -3.42
CA PRO A 626 23.81 58.76 -4.16
C PRO A 626 24.27 58.49 -5.60
N GLN A 627 24.67 59.54 -6.31
CA GLN A 627 25.09 59.47 -7.72
C GLN A 627 26.39 58.67 -7.90
N GLU A 628 27.27 58.67 -6.88
CA GLU A 628 28.52 57.92 -6.89
C GLU A 628 28.29 56.43 -6.59
N ILE A 629 27.20 56.10 -5.90
CA ILE A 629 26.76 54.72 -5.61
C ILE A 629 26.08 54.12 -6.84
N LEU A 630 25.21 54.87 -7.53
CA LEU A 630 24.59 54.43 -8.79
C LEU A 630 25.63 54.18 -9.89
N LEU A 631 26.63 55.04 -10.03
CA LEU A 631 27.76 54.83 -10.95
C LEU A 631 28.63 53.62 -10.56
N LYS A 632 28.75 53.29 -9.26
CA LYS A 632 29.43 52.08 -8.78
C LYS A 632 28.59 50.82 -8.95
N LEU A 633 27.26 50.92 -8.90
CA LEU A 633 26.33 49.83 -9.18
C LEU A 633 26.31 49.49 -10.67
N GLU A 634 26.34 50.50 -11.54
CA GLU A 634 26.33 50.34 -12.99
C GLU A 634 27.66 49.82 -13.56
N LYS A 635 28.80 50.18 -12.93
CA LYS A 635 30.14 49.73 -13.35
C LYS A 635 30.74 48.60 -12.51
N GLY A 636 30.10 48.21 -11.41
CA GLY A 636 30.63 47.26 -10.46
C GLY A 636 30.30 45.81 -10.80
N GLN A 637 31.30 45.02 -11.18
CA GLN A 637 31.16 43.57 -11.36
C GLN A 637 30.71 42.87 -10.07
N THR A 638 31.06 43.41 -8.90
CA THR A 638 30.71 42.86 -7.58
C THR A 638 29.22 42.68 -7.33
N TYR A 639 28.35 43.59 -7.79
CA TYR A 639 26.91 43.46 -7.60
C TYR A 639 26.29 42.46 -8.58
N LYS A 640 26.85 42.34 -9.78
CA LYS A 640 26.45 41.32 -10.76
C LYS A 640 26.82 39.92 -10.26
N GLU A 641 28.01 39.75 -9.71
CA GLU A 641 28.45 38.50 -9.07
C GLU A 641 27.54 38.14 -7.88
N LEU A 642 27.27 39.07 -6.97
CA LEU A 642 26.36 38.84 -5.84
C LEU A 642 24.92 38.49 -6.28
N SER A 643 24.41 39.13 -7.34
CA SER A 643 23.10 38.81 -7.92
C SER A 643 23.09 37.42 -8.54
N GLN A 644 24.16 37.02 -9.24
CA GLN A 644 24.32 35.68 -9.80
C GLN A 644 24.44 34.62 -8.71
N GLU A 645 25.25 34.85 -7.69
CA GLU A 645 25.44 33.93 -6.55
C GLU A 645 24.14 33.79 -5.74
N SER A 646 23.43 34.89 -5.47
CA SER A 646 22.13 34.86 -4.80
C SER A 646 21.06 34.13 -5.63
N SER A 647 21.03 34.38 -6.94
CA SER A 647 20.09 33.68 -7.86
C SER A 647 20.41 32.18 -7.96
N LEU A 648 21.70 31.81 -7.98
CA LEU A 648 22.14 30.41 -7.94
C LEU A 648 21.78 29.75 -6.60
N PHE A 649 21.92 30.47 -5.49
CA PHE A 649 21.53 29.99 -4.16
C PHE A 649 20.03 29.71 -4.08
N VAL A 650 19.18 30.64 -4.55
CA VAL A 650 17.72 30.43 -4.61
C VAL A 650 17.35 29.29 -5.55
N PHE A 651 18.05 29.15 -6.68
CA PHE A 651 17.86 28.04 -7.61
C PHE A 651 18.23 26.68 -6.98
N LYS A 652 19.35 26.60 -6.25
CA LYS A 652 19.76 25.40 -5.52
C LYS A 652 18.78 25.04 -4.41
N LEU A 653 18.27 26.03 -3.69
CA LEU A 653 17.21 25.87 -2.68
C LEU A 653 15.89 25.34 -3.27
N GLY A 654 15.62 25.55 -4.57
CA GLY A 654 14.40 25.06 -5.23
C GLY A 654 13.12 25.87 -4.93
N ILE A 655 13.27 27.06 -4.34
CA ILE A 655 12.15 27.91 -3.91
C ILE A 655 11.67 28.84 -5.04
N SER A 656 12.43 28.93 -6.14
CA SER A 656 12.15 29.84 -7.27
C SER A 656 10.78 29.66 -7.93
N LYS A 657 10.24 28.44 -7.91
CA LYS A 657 8.95 28.11 -8.53
C LYS A 657 7.75 28.41 -7.64
N LEU A 658 7.98 28.63 -6.35
CA LEU A 658 6.92 28.92 -5.41
C LEU A 658 6.62 30.43 -5.43
N GLN A 659 5.35 30.79 -5.51
CA GLN A 659 4.92 32.18 -5.36
C GLN A 659 5.19 32.61 -3.90
N CYS A 660 6.00 33.67 -3.71
CA CYS A 660 6.30 34.33 -2.43
C CYS A 660 6.19 33.43 -1.18
N CYS A 661 7.10 32.47 -1.03
CA CYS A 661 7.06 31.57 0.13
C CYS A 661 7.78 32.16 1.33
N LEU A 662 7.19 31.92 2.51
CA LEU A 662 7.78 32.22 3.79
C LEU A 662 8.55 31.01 4.29
N LEU A 663 9.81 31.22 4.66
CA LEU A 663 10.59 30.23 5.41
C LEU A 663 10.56 30.58 6.89
N MET A 664 9.78 29.84 7.69
CA MET A 664 9.72 30.00 9.14
C MET A 664 10.59 28.94 9.83
N ASN A 665 11.75 29.30 10.37
CA ASN A 665 12.72 28.33 10.94
C ASN A 665 13.02 27.14 9.99
N GLY A 666 12.97 27.41 8.68
CA GLY A 666 13.14 26.43 7.60
C GLY A 666 11.85 25.82 7.07
N LEU A 667 10.72 25.97 7.76
CA LEU A 667 9.42 25.48 7.29
C LEU A 667 8.89 26.36 6.17
N VAL A 668 8.54 25.73 5.04
CA VAL A 668 7.88 26.42 3.92
C VAL A 668 6.40 26.60 4.27
N SER A 669 5.98 27.85 4.47
CA SER A 669 4.60 28.21 4.81
C SER A 669 4.12 29.38 3.96
N ILE A 670 2.81 29.59 3.94
CA ILE A 670 2.14 30.74 3.32
C ILE A 670 1.89 31.79 4.41
N LEU A 671 1.86 33.08 4.05
CA LEU A 671 1.67 34.18 5.00
C LEU A 671 0.42 34.00 5.89
N GLU A 672 -0.70 33.53 5.32
CA GLU A 672 -1.95 33.28 6.06
C GLU A 672 -1.80 32.20 7.14
N ALA A 673 -0.86 31.27 6.96
CA ALA A 673 -0.58 30.18 7.90
C ALA A 673 0.59 30.48 8.85
N LEU A 674 1.25 31.64 8.76
CA LEU A 674 2.41 31.99 9.60
C LEU A 674 2.09 31.92 11.10
N ILE A 675 0.97 32.51 11.52
CA ILE A 675 0.61 32.57 12.95
C ILE A 675 0.30 31.17 13.48
N ASN A 676 -0.40 30.35 12.69
CA ASN A 676 -0.70 28.96 13.05
C ASN A 676 0.58 28.14 13.16
N ALA A 677 1.44 28.22 12.14
CA ALA A 677 2.72 27.52 12.13
C ALA A 677 3.60 27.93 13.34
N MET A 678 3.63 29.23 13.69
CA MET A 678 4.35 29.70 14.86
C MET A 678 3.76 29.16 16.18
N ASN A 679 2.43 29.10 16.28
CA ASN A 679 1.76 28.50 17.44
C ASN A 679 2.01 26.99 17.54
N ASP A 680 2.17 26.30 16.41
CA ASP A 680 2.50 24.87 16.37
C ASP A 680 3.98 24.61 16.72
N GLU A 681 4.90 25.49 16.32
CA GLU A 681 6.34 25.37 16.65
C GLU A 681 6.66 25.79 18.10
N LEU A 682 5.85 26.66 18.71
CA LEU A 682 6.11 27.16 20.07
C LEU A 682 6.15 26.04 21.13
N PRO A 683 5.20 25.08 21.18
CA PRO A 683 5.28 23.92 22.08
C PRO A 683 6.57 23.10 21.91
N ARG A 684 7.04 22.91 20.67
CA ARG A 684 8.29 22.18 20.39
C ARG A 684 9.51 22.90 20.99
N ILE A 685 9.57 24.23 20.86
CA ILE A 685 10.63 25.04 21.49
C ILE A 685 10.51 24.96 23.03
N GLN A 686 9.30 25.10 23.57
CA GLN A 686 9.06 25.04 25.03
C GLN A 686 9.49 23.70 25.62
N GLU A 687 9.19 22.59 24.96
CA GLU A 687 9.62 21.25 25.36
C GLU A 687 11.15 21.14 25.40
N GLN A 688 11.84 21.60 24.35
CA GLN A 688 13.31 21.57 24.31
C GLN A 688 13.96 22.49 25.35
N VAL A 689 13.35 23.63 25.69
CA VAL A 689 13.80 24.50 26.78
C VAL A 689 13.58 23.82 28.13
N TYR A 690 12.43 23.16 28.33
CA TYR A 690 12.11 22.43 29.56
C TYR A 690 13.11 21.30 29.85
N TYR A 691 13.49 20.52 28.83
CA TYR A 691 14.52 19.48 28.95
C TYR A 691 15.97 20.03 28.96
N GLY A 692 16.16 21.35 28.91
CA GLY A 692 17.46 22.00 28.95
C GLY A 692 18.30 21.83 27.68
N GLN A 693 17.71 21.40 26.58
CA GLN A 693 18.40 21.28 25.30
C GLN A 693 18.55 22.62 24.57
N ILE A 694 17.74 23.62 24.90
CA ILE A 694 17.90 25.01 24.45
C ILE A 694 18.23 25.86 25.68
N THR A 695 19.37 26.53 25.62
CA THR A 695 19.81 27.48 26.65
C THR A 695 19.91 28.89 26.06
N SER A 696 20.16 29.89 26.90
CA SER A 696 20.31 31.29 26.45
C SER A 696 21.46 31.49 25.43
N HIS A 697 22.46 30.61 25.43
CA HIS A 697 23.63 30.67 24.53
C HIS A 697 23.44 29.91 23.22
N THR A 698 22.37 29.13 23.08
CA THR A 698 22.13 28.31 21.89
C THR A 698 21.49 29.17 20.80
N ASP A 699 21.98 29.04 19.56
CA ASP A 699 21.27 29.55 18.38
C ASP A 699 20.18 28.54 17.98
N VAL A 700 18.93 28.97 18.07
CA VAL A 700 17.76 28.13 17.81
C VAL A 700 17.67 27.74 16.34
N LEU A 701 18.07 28.63 15.42
CA LEU A 701 18.03 28.36 13.98
C LEU A 701 19.04 27.28 13.60
N ASP A 702 20.28 27.41 14.06
CA ASP A 702 21.35 26.44 13.81
C ASP A 702 20.99 25.06 14.36
N LYS A 703 20.41 25.01 15.56
CA LYS A 703 19.94 23.76 16.16
C LYS A 703 18.86 23.07 15.31
N PHE A 704 17.80 23.79 14.91
CA PHE A 704 16.71 23.19 14.14
C PHE A 704 17.12 22.75 12.74
N LEU A 705 17.99 23.50 12.08
CA LEU A 705 18.49 23.15 10.76
C LEU A 705 19.55 22.05 10.81
N SER A 706 20.33 21.92 11.89
CA SER A 706 21.26 20.79 12.05
C SER A 706 20.55 19.46 12.36
N GLU A 707 19.42 19.49 13.07
CA GLU A 707 18.61 18.30 13.35
C GLU A 707 17.90 17.80 12.07
N ASN A 708 17.10 18.67 11.44
CA ASN A 708 16.14 18.31 10.40
C ASN A 708 16.22 19.17 9.12
N GLY A 709 17.27 19.95 8.94
CA GLY A 709 17.47 20.79 7.76
C GLY A 709 17.85 20.00 6.51
N VAL A 710 17.26 20.39 5.40
CA VAL A 710 17.53 19.85 4.07
C VAL A 710 18.01 20.97 3.15
N SER A 711 19.00 20.70 2.32
CA SER A 711 19.65 21.71 1.47
C SER A 711 18.79 22.22 0.31
N ARG A 712 17.74 21.48 -0.06
CA ARG A 712 16.90 21.76 -1.23
C ARG A 712 15.46 21.41 -0.96
N TYR A 713 14.55 22.24 -1.49
CA TYR A 713 13.12 22.00 -1.49
C TYR A 713 12.67 21.61 -2.90
N ASN A 714 12.10 20.41 -3.02
CA ASN A 714 11.44 19.99 -4.26
C ASN A 714 10.06 19.43 -3.91
N PRO A 715 8.96 20.07 -4.36
CA PRO A 715 7.60 19.64 -4.03
C PRO A 715 7.23 18.27 -4.60
N GLN A 716 7.96 17.76 -5.59
CA GLN A 716 7.74 16.39 -6.10
C GLN A 716 8.28 15.32 -5.14
N ILE A 717 9.28 15.66 -4.33
CA ILE A 717 9.91 14.75 -3.36
C ILE A 717 9.35 15.00 -1.96
N ILE A 718 9.29 16.26 -1.56
CA ILE A 718 8.69 16.71 -0.30
C ILE A 718 7.20 16.91 -0.57
N VAL A 719 6.43 15.86 -0.33
CA VAL A 719 4.98 15.87 -0.53
C VAL A 719 4.35 16.83 0.47
N GLY A 720 4.00 18.03 0.03
CA GLY A 720 3.10 18.94 0.75
C GLY A 720 1.67 18.76 0.26
N GLY A 721 0.84 18.04 1.02
CA GLY A 721 -0.61 17.93 0.79
C GLY A 721 -1.05 16.76 -0.13
N ASN A 722 -2.06 16.01 0.34
CA ASN A 722 -2.98 15.02 -0.28
C ASN A 722 -2.49 13.99 -1.32
N VAL A 723 -1.34 14.12 -1.97
CA VAL A 723 -0.85 13.20 -3.00
C VAL A 723 0.17 12.22 -2.39
N LYS A 724 -0.29 11.04 -1.98
CA LYS A 724 0.61 10.01 -1.43
C LYS A 724 1.68 9.62 -2.47
N PRO A 725 2.96 9.45 -2.06
CA PRO A 725 4.00 8.96 -2.96
C PRO A 725 3.66 7.55 -3.45
N ARG A 726 3.95 7.28 -4.73
CA ARG A 726 3.71 5.97 -5.34
C ARG A 726 4.86 5.01 -5.03
N PHE A 727 4.56 3.91 -4.36
CA PHE A 727 5.51 2.82 -4.11
C PHE A 727 5.14 1.57 -4.90
N VAL A 728 6.17 0.86 -5.34
CA VAL A 728 6.07 -0.42 -6.06
C VAL A 728 7.04 -1.40 -5.41
N SER A 729 6.56 -2.60 -5.06
CA SER A 729 7.43 -3.68 -4.57
C SER A 729 8.34 -4.16 -5.70
N LEU A 730 9.61 -4.39 -5.41
CA LEU A 730 10.60 -4.86 -6.39
C LEU A 730 10.75 -6.38 -6.41
N ASP A 731 10.05 -7.08 -5.51
CA ASP A 731 10.26 -8.51 -5.24
C ASP A 731 9.70 -9.43 -6.33
N SER A 732 8.63 -9.02 -7.02
CA SER A 732 8.04 -9.79 -8.13
C SER A 732 9.05 -10.02 -9.27
N SER A 733 10.03 -9.13 -9.43
CA SER A 733 11.10 -9.23 -10.43
C SER A 733 12.03 -10.43 -10.17
N ILE A 734 12.28 -10.78 -8.90
CA ILE A 734 13.14 -11.93 -8.55
C ILE A 734 12.38 -13.25 -8.67
N LEU A 735 11.12 -13.26 -8.20
CA LEU A 735 10.29 -14.46 -8.12
C LEU A 735 9.69 -14.87 -9.47
N GLY A 736 9.44 -13.91 -10.36
CA GLY A 736 8.96 -14.17 -11.73
C GLY A 736 10.05 -14.66 -12.69
N GLY A 737 11.30 -14.84 -12.23
CA GLY A 737 12.41 -15.22 -13.10
C GLY A 737 12.87 -14.12 -14.06
N GLU A 738 12.46 -12.87 -13.85
CA GLU A 738 12.85 -11.74 -14.68
C GLU A 738 14.29 -11.31 -14.36
N SER A 739 15.20 -11.57 -15.29
CA SER A 739 16.64 -11.42 -15.06
C SER A 739 17.13 -9.98 -14.99
N VAL A 740 16.29 -8.98 -15.32
CA VAL A 740 16.70 -7.59 -15.53
C VAL A 740 17.37 -7.00 -14.28
N LEU A 741 16.75 -7.11 -13.10
CA LEU A 741 17.33 -6.56 -11.86
C LEU A 741 18.55 -7.35 -11.36
N ASN A 742 18.58 -8.67 -11.58
CA ASN A 742 19.72 -9.50 -11.17
C ASN A 742 20.97 -9.24 -12.04
N GLU A 743 20.76 -8.88 -13.32
CA GLU A 743 21.81 -8.53 -14.28
C GLU A 743 22.35 -7.09 -14.11
N LEU A 744 21.71 -6.26 -13.27
CA LEU A 744 22.13 -4.88 -13.07
C LEU A 744 23.50 -4.76 -12.39
N ASN A 745 24.29 -3.84 -12.92
CA ASN A 745 25.52 -3.35 -12.32
C ASN A 745 25.31 -1.94 -11.80
N TYR A 746 25.86 -1.66 -10.63
CA TYR A 746 25.68 -0.39 -9.92
C TYR A 746 26.95 0.46 -9.97
N LEU A 747 26.75 1.77 -10.03
CA LEU A 747 27.79 2.76 -9.83
C LEU A 747 27.83 3.18 -8.36
N HIS A 748 29.05 3.45 -7.91
CA HIS A 748 29.36 3.81 -6.53
C HIS A 748 30.22 5.05 -6.51
N SER A 749 30.13 5.82 -5.42
CA SER A 749 31.09 6.89 -5.15
C SER A 749 32.51 6.29 -5.02
N PRO A 750 33.57 7.00 -5.45
CA PRO A 750 34.93 6.49 -5.44
C PRO A 750 35.34 5.94 -4.06
N GLU A 751 36.08 4.83 -4.04
CA GLU A 751 36.58 4.17 -2.81
C GLU A 751 35.51 3.57 -1.88
N THR A 752 34.22 3.55 -2.27
CA THR A 752 33.15 3.08 -1.38
C THR A 752 32.43 1.79 -1.84
N VAL A 753 33.02 1.06 -2.78
CA VAL A 753 32.42 -0.14 -3.39
C VAL A 753 32.19 -1.27 -2.36
N ASP A 754 33.09 -1.43 -1.41
CA ASP A 754 33.02 -2.51 -0.40
C ASP A 754 32.03 -2.21 0.73
N ASN A 755 31.51 -0.97 0.82
CA ASN A 755 30.57 -0.59 1.87
C ASN A 755 29.13 -0.92 1.48
N VAL A 756 28.33 -1.38 2.45
CA VAL A 756 26.89 -1.59 2.26
C VAL A 756 26.21 -0.23 1.97
N LYS A 757 25.37 -0.22 0.94
CA LYS A 757 24.63 0.97 0.47
C LYS A 757 23.14 0.75 0.69
N PRO A 758 22.57 1.28 1.78
CA PRO A 758 21.15 1.07 2.07
C PRO A 758 20.21 1.74 1.04
N VAL A 759 20.65 2.81 0.38
CA VAL A 759 19.86 3.52 -0.64
C VAL A 759 20.29 3.09 -2.05
N THR A 760 19.32 2.74 -2.89
CA THR A 760 19.54 2.38 -4.29
C THR A 760 18.65 3.25 -5.18
N HIS A 761 19.26 4.07 -6.02
CA HIS A 761 18.59 4.84 -7.06
C HIS A 761 18.65 4.08 -8.39
N LEU A 762 17.52 3.76 -8.98
CA LEU A 762 17.40 3.22 -10.34
C LEU A 762 16.89 4.34 -11.26
N LEU A 763 17.72 4.73 -12.22
CA LEU A 763 17.36 5.73 -13.23
C LEU A 763 16.75 5.03 -14.44
N ALA A 764 15.45 5.17 -14.63
CA ALA A 764 14.77 4.73 -15.85
C ALA A 764 14.85 5.86 -16.87
N LEU A 765 15.60 5.66 -17.96
CA LEU A 765 15.84 6.72 -18.93
C LEU A 765 15.82 6.23 -20.37
N ASP A 766 15.44 7.14 -21.26
CA ASP A 766 15.52 6.95 -22.70
C ASP A 766 16.84 7.51 -23.23
N VAL A 767 17.68 6.65 -23.79
CA VAL A 767 19.01 7.00 -24.34
C VAL A 767 18.90 7.91 -25.56
N THR A 768 17.77 7.86 -26.26
CA THR A 768 17.50 8.71 -27.43
C THR A 768 17.01 10.10 -27.02
N SER A 769 16.59 10.28 -25.77
CA SER A 769 16.08 11.54 -25.24
C SER A 769 17.18 12.40 -24.62
N LYS A 770 17.26 13.69 -25.00
CA LYS A 770 18.16 14.67 -24.35
C LYS A 770 17.93 14.75 -22.84
N LYS A 771 16.67 14.68 -22.40
CA LYS A 771 16.31 14.69 -20.98
C LYS A 771 16.87 13.46 -20.25
N GLY A 772 16.87 12.29 -20.90
CA GLY A 772 17.37 11.04 -20.34
C GLY A 772 18.89 11.07 -20.12
N ILE A 773 19.65 11.54 -21.12
CA ILE A 773 21.11 11.69 -21.00
C ILE A 773 21.49 12.74 -19.95
N LYS A 774 20.74 13.84 -19.87
CA LYS A 774 20.96 14.84 -18.82
C LYS A 774 20.72 14.26 -17.42
N LEU A 775 19.68 13.46 -17.23
CA LEU A 775 19.42 12.75 -15.98
C LEU A 775 20.57 11.79 -15.62
N LEU A 776 21.12 11.08 -16.61
CA LEU A 776 22.29 10.21 -16.42
C LEU A 776 23.51 11.00 -15.93
N ARG A 777 23.81 12.15 -16.56
CA ARG A 777 24.89 13.06 -16.12
C ARG A 777 24.69 13.52 -14.67
N GLU A 778 23.49 13.94 -14.32
CA GLU A 778 23.18 14.38 -12.96
C GLU A 778 23.34 13.24 -11.93
N GLY A 779 22.97 12.01 -12.28
CA GLY A 779 23.23 10.83 -11.46
C GLY A 779 24.72 10.52 -11.26
N ILE A 780 25.54 10.69 -12.31
CA ILE A 780 27.00 10.51 -12.22
C ILE A 780 27.61 11.61 -11.33
N ARG A 781 27.20 12.87 -11.53
CA ARG A 781 27.67 14.03 -10.75
C ARG A 781 27.33 13.92 -9.27
N TYR A 782 26.14 13.42 -8.97
CA TYR A 782 25.72 13.09 -7.61
C TYR A 782 26.70 12.10 -6.94
N LEU A 783 27.16 11.06 -7.66
CA LEU A 783 28.18 10.15 -7.14
C LEU A 783 29.57 10.79 -7.02
N ILE A 784 29.93 11.70 -7.93
CA ILE A 784 31.18 12.48 -7.86
C ILE A 784 31.20 13.39 -6.62
N GLN A 785 30.06 13.99 -6.25
CA GLN A 785 29.93 14.80 -5.03
C GLN A 785 30.14 13.97 -3.74
N GLY A 786 30.03 12.64 -3.80
CA GLY A 786 30.49 11.72 -2.76
C GLY A 786 29.40 11.25 -1.79
N SER A 787 28.36 10.57 -2.28
CA SER A 787 27.39 9.89 -1.42
C SER A 787 27.99 8.64 -0.76
N LYS A 788 27.76 8.49 0.55
CA LYS A 788 28.22 7.33 1.33
C LYS A 788 27.16 6.23 1.48
N ASN A 789 25.87 6.57 1.39
CA ASN A 789 24.80 5.62 1.68
C ASN A 789 24.07 5.15 0.42
N ALA A 790 24.31 5.78 -0.73
CA ALA A 790 23.65 5.44 -1.98
C ALA A 790 24.53 4.75 -3.02
N ARG A 791 23.87 4.05 -3.94
CA ARG A 791 24.40 3.56 -5.21
C ARG A 791 23.39 3.85 -6.33
N VAL A 792 23.87 3.95 -7.56
CA VAL A 792 23.04 4.28 -8.74
C VAL A 792 23.07 3.14 -9.74
N GLY A 793 21.92 2.59 -10.10
CA GLY A 793 21.71 1.71 -11.25
C GLY A 793 20.97 2.44 -12.35
N VAL A 794 21.11 1.98 -13.59
CA VAL A 794 20.49 2.61 -14.76
C VAL A 794 19.75 1.56 -15.58
N LEU A 795 18.49 1.86 -15.91
CA LEU A 795 17.63 1.06 -16.76
C LEU A 795 17.44 1.81 -18.08
N PHE A 796 18.12 1.33 -19.11
CA PHE A 796 18.09 1.94 -20.42
C PHE A 796 16.88 1.49 -21.23
N THR A 797 16.17 2.46 -21.77
CA THR A 797 15.15 2.27 -22.80
C THR A 797 15.58 2.99 -24.08
N ALA A 798 15.05 2.54 -25.21
CA ALA A 798 15.31 3.18 -26.49
C ALA A 798 14.06 3.14 -27.37
N SER A 799 13.83 4.21 -28.12
CA SER A 799 12.82 4.27 -29.19
C SER A 799 13.24 3.40 -30.38
N GLN A 800 12.30 3.12 -31.30
CA GLN A 800 12.56 2.25 -32.47
C GLN A 800 13.68 2.76 -33.39
N ASP A 801 13.99 4.07 -33.32
CA ASP A 801 15.01 4.77 -34.10
C ASP A 801 16.40 4.76 -33.43
N ALA A 802 16.67 3.83 -32.51
CA ALA A 802 17.94 3.76 -31.78
C ALA A 802 19.16 3.56 -32.71
N ASP A 803 19.98 4.60 -32.83
CA ASP A 803 21.25 4.60 -33.57
C ASP A 803 22.31 3.68 -32.94
N LEU A 804 23.26 3.19 -33.76
CA LEU A 804 24.38 2.36 -33.28
C LEU A 804 25.20 3.04 -32.17
N SER A 805 25.30 4.37 -32.18
CA SER A 805 25.98 5.17 -31.15
C SER A 805 25.28 5.09 -29.79
N SER A 806 23.94 5.03 -29.76
CA SER A 806 23.15 4.92 -28.53
C SER A 806 23.38 3.56 -27.85
N ILE A 807 23.40 2.49 -28.65
CA ILE A 807 23.69 1.12 -28.19
C ILE A 807 25.12 1.02 -27.64
N LEU A 808 26.07 1.71 -28.27
CA LEU A 808 27.46 1.77 -27.82
C LEU A 808 27.60 2.49 -26.47
N LEU A 809 26.80 3.53 -26.21
CA LEU A 809 26.78 4.22 -24.93
C LEU A 809 26.28 3.30 -23.80
N VAL A 810 25.22 2.53 -24.05
CA VAL A 810 24.68 1.53 -23.11
C VAL A 810 25.73 0.46 -22.79
N LYS A 811 26.35 -0.14 -23.82
CA LYS A 811 27.44 -1.13 -23.63
C LYS A 811 28.61 -0.58 -22.84
N THR A 812 29.02 0.65 -23.16
CA THR A 812 30.07 1.34 -22.43
C THR A 812 29.73 1.41 -20.94
N PHE A 813 28.52 1.86 -20.62
CA PHE A 813 28.07 1.99 -19.24
C PHE A 813 28.08 0.65 -18.51
N GLU A 814 27.52 -0.41 -19.11
CA GLU A 814 27.48 -1.75 -18.53
C GLU A 814 28.89 -2.28 -18.23
N ILE A 815 29.83 -2.14 -19.17
CA ILE A 815 31.22 -2.58 -18.99
C ILE A 815 31.91 -1.76 -17.91
N THR A 816 31.73 -0.43 -17.91
CA THR A 816 32.34 0.46 -16.92
C THR A 816 31.83 0.15 -15.52
N ALA A 817 30.51 -0.03 -15.35
CA ALA A 817 29.90 -0.38 -14.07
C ALA A 817 30.36 -1.76 -13.57
N ALA A 818 30.45 -2.76 -14.46
CA ALA A 818 30.86 -4.12 -14.09
C ALA A 818 32.35 -4.24 -13.76
N SER A 819 33.22 -3.66 -14.59
CA SER A 819 34.68 -3.93 -14.55
C SER A 819 35.51 -2.80 -13.94
N TYR A 820 34.99 -1.58 -13.91
CA TYR A 820 35.78 -0.39 -13.58
C TYR A 820 35.18 0.50 -12.48
N SER A 821 34.07 0.10 -11.85
CA SER A 821 33.42 0.86 -10.76
C SER A 821 34.34 1.17 -9.57
N HIS A 822 35.35 0.33 -9.30
CA HIS A 822 36.34 0.55 -8.25
C HIS A 822 37.39 1.62 -8.60
N LYS A 823 37.51 2.06 -9.85
CA LYS A 823 38.50 3.05 -10.27
C LYS A 823 38.01 4.48 -10.04
N LYS A 824 38.88 5.32 -9.46
CA LYS A 824 38.56 6.73 -9.14
C LYS A 824 38.05 7.56 -10.33
N LYS A 825 38.70 7.43 -11.48
CA LYS A 825 38.39 8.22 -12.69
C LYS A 825 37.28 7.61 -13.56
N ALA A 826 36.64 6.52 -13.14
CA ALA A 826 35.59 5.89 -13.94
C ALA A 826 34.36 6.80 -14.10
N LEU A 827 33.97 7.54 -13.06
CA LEU A 827 32.85 8.48 -13.11
C LEU A 827 33.15 9.71 -13.98
N GLU A 828 34.36 10.26 -13.87
CA GLU A 828 34.82 11.38 -14.71
C GLU A 828 34.83 11.00 -16.19
N PHE A 829 35.26 9.78 -16.51
CA PHE A 829 35.18 9.21 -17.85
C PHE A 829 33.74 9.14 -18.37
N LEU A 830 32.80 8.62 -17.56
CA LEU A 830 31.39 8.52 -17.96
C LEU A 830 30.74 9.90 -18.17
N ASP A 831 31.02 10.89 -17.32
CA ASP A 831 30.51 12.26 -17.49
C ASP A 831 31.03 12.90 -18.80
N GLN A 832 32.33 12.72 -19.11
CA GLN A 832 32.94 13.19 -20.37
C GLN A 832 32.32 12.52 -21.60
N VAL A 833 32.10 11.21 -21.56
CA VAL A 833 31.47 10.45 -22.66
C VAL A 833 30.02 10.88 -22.86
N CYS A 834 29.25 11.04 -21.78
CA CYS A 834 27.86 11.51 -21.84
C CYS A 834 27.78 12.94 -22.40
N SER A 835 28.67 13.84 -21.96
CA SER A 835 28.75 15.21 -22.49
C SER A 835 29.06 15.22 -23.98
N PHE A 836 30.02 14.40 -24.42
CA PHE A 836 30.36 14.28 -25.84
C PHE A 836 29.21 13.73 -26.68
N TYR A 837 28.46 12.76 -26.15
CA TYR A 837 27.28 12.19 -26.79
C TYR A 837 26.13 13.21 -26.91
N GLU A 838 25.84 13.93 -25.82
CA GLU A 838 24.78 14.96 -25.76
C GLU A 838 25.00 16.06 -26.81
N HIS A 839 26.23 16.57 -26.93
CA HIS A 839 26.54 17.69 -27.83
C HIS A 839 26.53 17.30 -29.32
N ASN A 840 26.94 16.07 -29.66
CA ASN A 840 27.22 15.70 -31.06
C ASN A 840 26.19 14.78 -31.71
N TYR A 841 25.47 13.97 -30.91
CA TYR A 841 24.66 12.85 -31.45
C TYR A 841 23.17 12.97 -31.14
N VAL A 842 22.77 13.59 -30.02
CA VAL A 842 21.35 13.77 -29.68
C VAL A 842 20.66 14.85 -30.55
N LEU A 843 21.44 15.77 -31.14
CA LEU A 843 20.93 16.94 -31.89
C LEU A 843 20.96 16.77 -33.42
N ARG A 844 21.47 15.66 -33.98
CA ARG A 844 21.65 15.48 -35.43
C ARG A 844 20.82 14.33 -35.99
N SER A 845 20.21 14.55 -37.17
CA SER A 845 19.50 13.52 -37.94
C SER A 845 20.44 12.37 -38.36
N PRO A 846 19.93 11.15 -38.58
CA PRO A 846 20.67 9.88 -38.69
C PRO A 846 21.55 9.71 -39.96
N ALA A 847 21.90 10.80 -40.64
CA ALA A 847 22.71 10.79 -41.85
C ALA A 847 24.19 11.04 -41.54
N ALA A 848 24.90 10.09 -40.93
CA ALA A 848 26.37 10.06 -40.93
C ALA A 848 26.96 8.71 -40.50
N ALA A 849 27.13 7.76 -41.43
CA ALA A 849 28.00 6.60 -41.19
C ALA A 849 29.46 7.01 -40.86
N GLU A 850 29.87 8.24 -41.19
CA GLU A 850 31.17 8.81 -40.82
C GLU A 850 31.29 9.20 -39.33
N SER A 851 30.19 9.37 -38.58
CA SER A 851 30.24 9.83 -37.18
C SER A 851 30.47 8.69 -36.17
N PHE A 852 30.06 7.45 -36.47
CA PHE A 852 30.21 6.33 -35.54
C PHE A 852 31.68 5.98 -35.28
N GLN A 853 32.51 5.93 -36.32
CA GLN A 853 33.94 5.64 -36.17
C GLN A 853 34.67 6.76 -35.40
N ALA A 854 34.28 8.02 -35.64
CA ALA A 854 34.82 9.17 -34.90
C ALA A 854 34.43 9.11 -33.41
N PHE A 855 33.20 8.68 -33.08
CA PHE A 855 32.78 8.44 -31.71
C PHE A 855 33.62 7.35 -31.04
N VAL A 856 33.82 6.22 -31.71
CA VAL A 856 34.61 5.08 -31.21
C VAL A 856 36.07 5.49 -30.96
N THR A 857 36.68 6.26 -31.87
CA THR A 857 38.05 6.77 -31.67
C THR A 857 38.13 7.70 -30.47
N LYS A 858 37.21 8.69 -30.37
CA LYS A 858 37.18 9.63 -29.24
C LYS A 858 36.94 8.92 -27.91
N PHE A 859 36.08 7.91 -27.91
CA PHE A 859 35.81 7.06 -26.75
C PHE A 859 37.08 6.36 -26.24
N TYR A 860 37.87 5.75 -27.12
CA TYR A 860 39.12 5.10 -26.71
C TYR A 860 40.17 6.10 -26.21
N GLU A 861 40.25 7.30 -26.80
CA GLU A 861 41.10 8.37 -26.29
C GLU A 861 40.71 8.77 -24.86
N LEU A 862 39.41 8.97 -24.61
CA LEU A 862 38.90 9.30 -23.27
C LEU A 862 39.15 8.15 -22.27
N ALA A 863 39.05 6.90 -22.70
CA ALA A 863 39.31 5.75 -21.84
C ALA A 863 40.79 5.71 -21.41
N GLU A 864 41.72 5.92 -22.35
CA GLU A 864 43.15 5.97 -22.05
C GLU A 864 43.53 7.17 -21.19
N ALA A 865 42.94 8.34 -21.44
CA ALA A 865 43.15 9.55 -20.64
C ALA A 865 42.73 9.37 -19.16
N ASN A 866 41.73 8.52 -18.90
CA ASN A 866 41.21 8.22 -17.57
C ASN A 866 41.78 6.91 -16.97
N GLU A 867 42.90 6.39 -17.51
CA GLU A 867 43.58 5.17 -17.01
C GLU A 867 42.73 3.88 -17.10
N LEU A 868 41.80 3.82 -18.06
CA LEU A 868 40.99 2.65 -18.38
C LEU A 868 41.59 1.90 -19.57
N SER A 869 41.48 0.57 -19.59
CA SER A 869 42.09 -0.26 -20.64
C SER A 869 41.25 -0.21 -21.92
N SER A 870 41.72 0.52 -22.93
CA SER A 870 41.08 0.53 -24.25
C SER A 870 41.03 -0.86 -24.90
N LYS A 871 41.99 -1.75 -24.58
CA LYS A 871 42.02 -3.13 -25.07
C LYS A 871 40.88 -3.99 -24.51
N ALA A 872 40.54 -3.82 -23.24
CA ALA A 872 39.44 -4.57 -22.61
C ALA A 872 38.07 -4.15 -23.18
N TYR A 873 37.87 -2.84 -23.42
CA TYR A 873 36.68 -2.38 -24.12
C TYR A 873 36.60 -2.94 -25.54
N LYS A 874 37.72 -2.97 -26.29
CA LYS A 874 37.76 -3.51 -27.66
C LYS A 874 37.34 -4.98 -27.74
N SER A 875 37.81 -5.84 -26.84
CA SER A 875 37.42 -7.25 -26.82
C SER A 875 35.94 -7.43 -26.50
N SER A 876 35.44 -6.78 -25.46
CA SER A 876 34.03 -6.90 -25.01
C SER A 876 33.02 -6.27 -25.98
N LEU A 877 33.41 -5.22 -26.71
CA LEU A 877 32.57 -4.61 -27.75
C LEU A 877 32.45 -5.47 -29.01
N SER A 878 33.45 -6.31 -29.30
CA SER A 878 33.52 -7.15 -30.51
C SER A 878 32.77 -8.48 -30.42
N GLU A 879 32.58 -9.03 -29.21
CA GLU A 879 31.96 -10.36 -29.00
C GLU A 879 30.42 -10.36 -28.93
N ALA A 880 29.78 -9.20 -28.71
CA ALA A 880 28.33 -9.14 -28.46
C ALA A 880 27.53 -8.71 -29.71
N SER A 881 26.78 -9.64 -30.30
CA SER A 881 25.82 -9.39 -31.39
C SER A 881 24.84 -8.27 -31.02
N ASN A 882 24.77 -7.22 -31.85
CA ASN A 882 23.91 -6.05 -31.64
C ASN A 882 22.40 -6.38 -31.53
N LEU A 883 21.98 -7.56 -32.01
CA LEU A 883 20.60 -8.06 -31.92
C LEU A 883 20.18 -8.37 -30.47
N ASN A 884 21.06 -9.02 -29.67
CA ASN A 884 20.72 -9.43 -28.30
C ASN A 884 20.49 -8.23 -27.37
N LEU A 885 21.14 -7.09 -27.63
CA LEU A 885 20.95 -5.89 -26.82
C LEU A 885 19.68 -5.14 -27.14
N ARG A 886 19.22 -5.14 -28.39
CA ARG A 886 17.93 -4.54 -28.73
C ARG A 886 16.79 -5.33 -28.08
N GLU A 887 16.92 -6.66 -28.07
CA GLU A 887 16.02 -7.53 -27.30
C GLU A 887 16.11 -7.24 -25.79
N HIS A 888 17.30 -7.02 -25.24
CA HIS A 888 17.47 -6.65 -23.82
C HIS A 888 16.82 -5.30 -23.49
N LEU A 889 17.05 -4.25 -24.29
CA LEU A 889 16.43 -2.93 -24.11
C LEU A 889 14.90 -3.00 -24.20
N TYR A 890 14.39 -3.84 -25.11
CA TYR A 890 12.96 -4.08 -25.23
C TYR A 890 12.40 -4.79 -23.99
N LYS A 891 13.09 -5.83 -23.48
CA LYS A 891 12.74 -6.50 -22.22
C LYS A 891 12.75 -5.52 -21.05
N VAL A 892 13.71 -4.61 -20.97
CA VAL A 892 13.76 -3.57 -19.92
C VAL A 892 12.58 -2.60 -20.05
N ALA A 893 12.22 -2.17 -21.26
CA ALA A 893 11.06 -1.30 -21.48
C ALA A 893 9.74 -1.98 -21.09
N GLN A 894 9.60 -3.26 -21.42
CA GLN A 894 8.45 -4.07 -21.03
C GLN A 894 8.38 -4.24 -19.50
N PHE A 895 9.51 -4.53 -18.87
CA PHE A 895 9.63 -4.61 -17.41
C PHE A 895 9.21 -3.30 -16.73
N LEU A 896 9.70 -2.16 -17.21
CA LEU A 896 9.37 -0.85 -16.67
C LEU A 896 7.87 -0.52 -16.75
N TYR A 897 7.21 -0.91 -17.84
CA TYR A 897 5.78 -0.72 -18.00
C TYR A 897 4.95 -1.66 -17.12
N MET A 898 5.26 -2.96 -17.15
CA MET A 898 4.46 -3.96 -16.42
C MET A 898 4.57 -3.78 -14.90
N GLN A 899 5.78 -3.47 -14.42
CA GLN A 899 6.03 -3.35 -12.98
C GLN A 899 5.75 -1.95 -12.44
N PHE A 900 6.24 -0.90 -13.11
CA PHE A 900 6.15 0.48 -12.60
C PHE A 900 5.08 1.33 -13.31
N GLY A 901 4.43 0.82 -14.37
CA GLY A 901 3.49 1.60 -15.18
C GLY A 901 4.15 2.77 -15.91
N ILE A 902 5.46 2.71 -16.16
CA ILE A 902 6.20 3.75 -16.86
C ILE A 902 6.16 3.45 -18.37
N ALA A 903 5.61 4.38 -19.16
CA ALA A 903 5.57 4.25 -20.60
C ALA A 903 6.97 4.41 -21.23
N SER A 904 7.17 3.81 -22.40
CA SER A 904 8.41 3.99 -23.17
C SER A 904 8.62 5.48 -23.51
N GLY A 905 9.84 5.98 -23.31
CA GLY A 905 10.21 7.39 -23.55
C GLY A 905 10.00 8.34 -22.36
N VAL A 906 9.36 7.88 -21.28
CA VAL A 906 9.23 8.64 -20.03
C VAL A 906 10.44 8.37 -19.13
N ASN A 907 11.07 9.43 -18.64
CA ASN A 907 12.17 9.31 -17.69
C ASN A 907 11.63 9.32 -16.25
N ALA A 908 12.15 8.45 -15.39
CA ALA A 908 11.76 8.37 -13.99
C ALA A 908 12.94 7.98 -13.09
N VAL A 909 12.84 8.36 -11.82
CA VAL A 909 13.79 7.96 -10.77
C VAL A 909 13.06 7.06 -9.80
N ILE A 910 13.61 5.87 -9.57
CA ILE A 910 13.05 4.87 -8.67
C ILE A 910 14.02 4.70 -7.49
N THR A 911 13.60 5.04 -6.27
CA THR A 911 14.45 4.92 -5.07
C THR A 911 13.82 3.93 -4.10
N ASN A 912 14.46 2.76 -3.90
CA ASN A 912 13.96 1.69 -3.01
C ASN A 912 12.43 1.45 -3.15
N GLY A 913 11.95 1.38 -4.40
CA GLY A 913 10.54 1.18 -4.76
C GLY A 913 9.68 2.45 -4.93
N ARG A 914 10.14 3.63 -4.51
CA ARG A 914 9.43 4.91 -4.72
C ARG A 914 9.61 5.38 -6.16
N VAL A 915 8.53 5.60 -6.90
CA VAL A 915 8.57 6.05 -8.30
C VAL A 915 8.31 7.55 -8.41
N THR A 916 9.27 8.29 -8.96
CA THR A 916 9.15 9.74 -9.25
C THR A 916 9.27 9.96 -10.76
N SER A 917 8.15 10.29 -11.42
CA SER A 917 8.10 10.54 -12.87
C SER A 917 8.52 11.98 -13.21
N LEU A 918 9.30 12.15 -14.28
CA LEU A 918 9.95 13.43 -14.64
C LEU A 918 9.36 14.04 -15.93
N ASP A 919 8.06 14.34 -15.93
CA ASP A 919 7.37 14.81 -17.16
C ASP A 919 7.61 16.30 -17.48
N ALA A 920 7.69 17.16 -16.45
CA ALA A 920 7.76 18.63 -16.65
C ALA A 920 8.84 19.37 -15.82
N GLY A 921 9.45 18.71 -14.83
CA GLY A 921 10.42 19.32 -13.91
C GLY A 921 11.88 19.17 -14.34
N ILE A 922 12.75 20.10 -13.93
CA ILE A 922 14.19 19.91 -13.96
C ILE A 922 14.57 19.15 -12.69
N PHE A 923 15.31 18.06 -12.87
CA PHE A 923 15.79 17.21 -11.80
C PHE A 923 17.33 17.25 -11.80
N LEU A 924 17.93 17.60 -10.67
CA LEU A 924 19.38 17.78 -10.52
C LEU A 924 19.98 16.73 -9.58
N GLY A 925 21.32 16.62 -9.54
CA GLY A 925 22.02 15.78 -8.56
C GLY A 925 21.67 16.13 -7.10
N ASP A 926 21.40 17.40 -6.81
CA ASP A 926 20.97 17.84 -5.47
C ASP A 926 19.59 17.27 -5.08
N ASP A 927 18.71 17.00 -6.08
CA ASP A 927 17.42 16.34 -5.85
C ASP A 927 17.59 14.86 -5.48
N LEU A 928 18.62 14.18 -6.02
CA LEU A 928 18.97 12.82 -5.60
C LEU A 928 19.45 12.79 -4.15
N HIS A 929 20.27 13.76 -3.73
CA HIS A 929 20.71 13.86 -2.34
C HIS A 929 19.55 14.15 -1.39
N LEU A 930 18.61 15.01 -1.78
CA LEU A 930 17.36 15.22 -1.06
C LEU A 930 16.61 13.89 -0.90
N LEU A 931 16.39 13.16 -2.00
CA LEU A 931 15.68 11.88 -1.99
C LEU A 931 16.39 10.82 -1.13
N GLU A 932 17.73 10.73 -1.20
CA GLU A 932 18.54 9.88 -0.33
C GLU A 932 18.28 10.20 1.15
N SER A 933 18.40 11.47 1.54
CA SER A 933 18.30 11.88 2.94
C SER A 933 16.90 11.67 3.54
N VAL A 934 15.86 11.92 2.75
CA VAL A 934 14.46 11.79 3.16
C VAL A 934 14.10 10.31 3.33
N GLU A 935 14.36 9.49 2.32
CA GLU A 935 14.04 8.07 2.37
C GLU A 935 14.88 7.32 3.42
N PHE A 936 16.14 7.72 3.58
CA PHE A 936 17.01 7.13 4.60
C PHE A 936 16.51 7.39 6.01
N LYS A 937 16.20 8.67 6.35
CA LYS A 937 15.72 9.03 7.69
C LYS A 937 14.37 8.40 8.05
N HIS A 938 13.41 8.39 7.11
CA HIS A 938 12.03 7.98 7.42
C HIS A 938 11.81 6.46 7.36
N ARG A 939 12.40 5.76 6.39
CA ARG A 939 12.10 4.35 6.13
C ARG A 939 13.30 3.43 6.25
N ILE A 940 14.39 3.77 5.55
CA ILE A 940 15.43 2.78 5.26
C ILE A 940 16.33 2.55 6.47
N LYS A 941 16.63 3.57 7.27
CA LYS A 941 17.57 3.47 8.40
C LYS A 941 17.24 2.32 9.35
N HIS A 942 15.99 2.22 9.80
CA HIS A 942 15.60 1.19 10.76
C HIS A 942 15.65 -0.21 10.16
N ILE A 943 15.27 -0.36 8.88
CA ILE A 943 15.34 -1.64 8.17
C ILE A 943 16.80 -2.06 7.94
N ALA A 944 17.67 -1.11 7.56
CA ALA A 944 19.08 -1.36 7.37
C ALA A 944 19.75 -1.84 8.68
N GLU A 945 19.46 -1.19 9.81
CA GLU A 945 19.94 -1.61 11.14
C GLU A 945 19.52 -3.06 11.45
N ILE A 946 18.26 -3.44 11.17
CA ILE A 946 17.79 -4.82 11.41
C ILE A 946 18.50 -5.82 10.50
N VAL A 947 18.72 -5.49 9.23
CA VAL A 947 19.37 -6.38 8.25
C VAL A 947 20.86 -6.55 8.55
N GLU A 948 21.53 -5.52 9.05
CA GLU A 948 22.93 -5.57 9.48
C GLU A 948 23.13 -6.46 10.72
N GLU A 949 22.14 -6.55 11.61
CA GLU A 949 22.17 -7.44 12.79
C GLU A 949 21.88 -8.92 12.47
N VAL A 950 21.62 -9.28 11.20
CA VAL A 950 21.22 -10.64 10.82
C VAL A 950 22.41 -11.60 10.81
N ASN A 951 22.26 -12.70 11.55
CA ASN A 951 23.11 -13.87 11.40
C ASN A 951 22.62 -14.72 10.22
N TRP A 952 23.31 -14.63 9.08
CA TRP A 952 23.01 -15.40 7.88
C TRP A 952 23.36 -16.88 8.08
N HIS A 953 22.37 -17.76 8.01
CA HIS A 953 22.55 -19.21 8.08
C HIS A 953 22.15 -19.82 6.72
N GLY A 954 22.98 -20.73 6.18
CA GLY A 954 22.67 -21.42 4.91
C GLY A 954 22.99 -20.63 3.63
N ILE A 955 23.78 -19.57 3.71
CA ILE A 955 24.35 -18.84 2.58
C ILE A 955 25.88 -18.96 2.65
N ASP A 956 26.50 -19.16 1.49
CA ASP A 956 27.95 -19.23 1.39
C ASP A 956 28.56 -17.85 1.73
N PRO A 957 29.57 -17.76 2.62
CA PRO A 957 30.17 -16.46 2.98
C PRO A 957 30.66 -15.64 1.78
N ASP A 958 31.10 -16.31 0.71
CA ASP A 958 31.55 -15.66 -0.52
C ASP A 958 30.40 -15.00 -1.32
N MET A 959 29.15 -15.40 -1.09
CA MET A 959 27.97 -14.75 -1.69
C MET A 959 27.49 -13.53 -0.91
N LEU A 960 27.88 -13.39 0.36
CA LEU A 960 27.52 -12.27 1.24
C LEU A 960 28.37 -11.02 0.92
N THR A 961 28.19 -10.50 -0.28
CA THR A 961 28.83 -9.26 -0.74
C THR A 961 28.06 -8.02 -0.27
N SER A 962 28.71 -6.85 -0.29
CA SER A 962 28.05 -5.57 -0.06
C SER A 962 26.87 -5.35 -1.01
N LYS A 963 26.98 -5.85 -2.26
CA LYS A 963 25.91 -5.89 -3.26
C LYS A 963 24.71 -6.70 -2.76
N TYR A 964 24.92 -7.93 -2.30
CA TYR A 964 23.85 -8.82 -1.83
C TYR A 964 23.05 -8.20 -0.67
N VAL A 965 23.74 -7.66 0.34
CA VAL A 965 23.07 -7.03 1.50
C VAL A 965 22.30 -5.77 1.07
N SER A 966 22.89 -4.94 0.20
CA SER A 966 22.25 -3.73 -0.32
C SER A 966 21.01 -4.06 -1.19
N ASP A 967 21.07 -5.14 -1.96
CA ASP A 967 19.94 -5.64 -2.74
C ASP A 967 18.80 -6.06 -1.81
N ILE A 968 19.09 -6.81 -0.75
CA ILE A 968 18.09 -7.21 0.25
C ILE A 968 17.45 -6.00 0.94
N ILE A 969 18.25 -4.99 1.32
CA ILE A 969 17.69 -3.75 1.90
C ILE A 969 16.76 -3.08 0.89
N MET A 970 17.15 -2.98 -0.39
CA MET A 970 16.30 -2.41 -1.44
C MET A 970 14.97 -3.17 -1.58
N PHE A 971 15.00 -4.49 -1.59
CA PHE A 971 13.82 -5.36 -1.71
C PHE A 971 12.89 -5.22 -0.50
N VAL A 972 13.41 -5.46 0.70
CA VAL A 972 12.63 -5.37 1.95
C VAL A 972 12.02 -3.98 2.12
N THR A 973 12.79 -2.91 1.87
CA THR A 973 12.28 -1.54 2.00
C THR A 973 11.20 -1.24 0.97
N SER A 974 11.32 -1.71 -0.28
CA SER A 974 10.32 -1.51 -1.32
C SER A 974 8.99 -2.19 -0.97
N SER A 975 9.03 -3.45 -0.53
CA SER A 975 7.83 -4.21 -0.18
C SER A 975 7.17 -3.70 1.08
N MET A 976 7.95 -3.29 2.08
CA MET A 976 7.41 -2.67 3.30
C MET A 976 6.69 -1.35 3.05
N ALA A 977 6.99 -0.64 1.96
CA ALA A 977 6.32 0.62 1.62
C ALA A 977 4.98 0.44 0.89
N THR A 978 4.76 -0.73 0.28
CA THR A 978 3.45 -1.08 -0.30
C THR A 978 2.42 -1.48 0.75
N ARG A 979 2.87 -1.73 1.99
CA ARG A 979 2.04 -2.14 3.11
C ARG A 979 1.19 -0.97 3.59
N GLU A 980 -0.13 -1.12 3.54
CA GLU A 980 -1.06 -0.17 4.13
C GLU A 980 -1.26 -0.51 5.62
N ARG A 981 -0.76 0.35 6.51
CA ARG A 981 -0.83 0.12 7.96
C ARG A 981 -1.16 1.41 8.70
N SER A 982 -1.85 1.29 9.83
CA SER A 982 -1.99 2.38 10.79
C SER A 982 -0.63 2.76 11.37
N THR A 983 -0.42 4.05 11.63
CA THR A 983 0.77 4.57 12.34
C THR A 983 0.71 4.27 13.84
N GLU A 984 -0.48 3.93 14.34
CA GLU A 984 -0.71 3.57 15.74
C GLU A 984 -0.25 2.13 16.01
N SER A 985 0.63 1.97 17.01
CA SER A 985 1.15 0.68 17.43
C SER A 985 0.91 0.43 18.91
N ALA A 986 0.78 -0.84 19.27
CA ALA A 986 0.62 -1.26 20.65
C ALA A 986 1.60 -2.39 20.98
N ARG A 987 2.32 -2.24 22.09
CA ARG A 987 3.24 -3.25 22.61
C ARG A 987 2.56 -4.00 23.76
N PHE A 988 1.92 -5.12 23.46
CA PHE A 988 1.21 -5.94 24.45
C PHE A 988 2.15 -6.67 25.42
N GLU A 989 3.43 -6.80 25.07
CA GLU A 989 4.48 -7.39 25.92
C GLU A 989 4.67 -6.69 27.28
N ILE A 990 4.17 -5.45 27.41
CA ILE A 990 4.23 -4.68 28.66
C ILE A 990 3.17 -5.16 29.68
N LEU A 991 2.12 -5.86 29.23
CA LEU A 991 1.03 -6.33 30.08
C LEU A 991 1.41 -7.61 30.83
N ASN A 992 0.89 -7.76 32.05
CA ASN A 992 1.03 -9.01 32.80
C ASN A 992 0.09 -10.07 32.19
N ALA A 993 0.62 -11.28 31.98
CA ALA A 993 -0.05 -12.35 31.23
C ALA A 993 -0.11 -13.70 31.98
N GLN A 994 0.14 -13.72 33.29
CA GLN A 994 0.28 -14.98 34.04
C GLN A 994 -1.05 -15.70 34.29
N TYR A 995 -2.10 -14.95 34.60
CA TYR A 995 -3.40 -15.50 34.99
C TYR A 995 -4.57 -14.94 34.16
N SER A 996 -4.34 -13.90 33.36
CA SER A 996 -5.40 -13.23 32.57
C SER A 996 -5.28 -13.40 31.05
N ALA A 997 -4.20 -13.99 30.55
CA ALA A 997 -3.95 -14.16 29.12
C ALA A 997 -4.15 -15.62 28.66
N VAL A 998 -4.61 -15.77 27.41
CA VAL A 998 -4.66 -17.05 26.69
C VAL A 998 -3.62 -16.96 25.58
N VAL A 999 -2.57 -17.77 25.67
CA VAL A 999 -1.45 -17.76 24.72
C VAL A 999 -1.48 -19.04 23.88
N LEU A 1000 -1.67 -18.88 22.56
CA LEU A 1000 -1.60 -19.96 21.58
C LEU A 1000 -0.33 -19.76 20.76
N ASN A 1001 0.77 -20.38 21.21
CA ASN A 1001 2.06 -20.20 20.55
C ASN A 1001 2.27 -21.22 19.44
N ASN A 1002 2.60 -20.71 18.26
CA ASN A 1002 3.28 -21.46 17.21
C ASN A 1002 4.62 -20.75 16.94
N GLU A 1003 5.75 -21.35 17.32
CA GLU A 1003 7.06 -20.67 17.28
C GLU A 1003 7.48 -20.24 15.86
N ASN A 1004 6.88 -20.85 14.82
CA ASN A 1004 7.17 -20.58 13.41
C ASN A 1004 6.14 -19.67 12.72
N SER A 1005 5.18 -19.07 13.44
CA SER A 1005 4.16 -18.22 12.80
C SER A 1005 4.73 -16.86 12.39
N SER A 1006 4.52 -16.48 11.13
CA SER A 1006 4.84 -15.14 10.59
C SER A 1006 3.83 -14.06 11.01
N ILE A 1007 2.61 -14.46 11.37
CA ILE A 1007 1.56 -13.56 11.87
C ILE A 1007 1.48 -13.66 13.38
N HIS A 1008 1.35 -12.51 14.03
CA HIS A 1008 1.01 -12.36 15.44
C HIS A 1008 -0.24 -11.50 15.58
N ILE A 1009 -1.30 -12.04 16.19
CA ILE A 1009 -2.51 -11.30 16.50
C ILE A 1009 -2.61 -11.16 18.01
N ASP A 1010 -2.49 -9.93 18.48
CA ASP A 1010 -2.70 -9.59 19.88
C ASP A 1010 -4.07 -8.94 20.05
N ALA A 1011 -4.87 -9.41 21.01
CA ALA A 1011 -6.17 -8.84 21.26
C ALA A 1011 -6.45 -8.72 22.77
N VAL A 1012 -6.90 -7.54 23.17
CA VAL A 1012 -7.46 -7.28 24.50
C VAL A 1012 -8.97 -7.26 24.37
N VAL A 1013 -9.59 -8.33 24.87
CA VAL A 1013 -11.02 -8.59 24.74
C VAL A 1013 -11.65 -8.55 26.13
N ASP A 1014 -12.72 -7.77 26.28
CA ASP A 1014 -13.54 -7.82 27.49
C ASP A 1014 -14.82 -8.64 27.19
N PRO A 1015 -14.98 -9.84 27.77
CA PRO A 1015 -15.99 -10.83 27.34
C PRO A 1015 -17.46 -10.37 27.30
N PRO A 1016 -18.02 -9.64 28.30
CA PRO A 1016 -19.47 -9.42 28.41
C PRO A 1016 -20.12 -8.37 27.47
N LYS A 1017 -19.45 -7.80 26.46
CA LYS A 1017 -20.05 -6.77 25.56
C LYS A 1017 -20.56 -7.34 24.22
N SER A 1018 -21.77 -6.95 23.79
CA SER A 1018 -22.44 -7.50 22.58
C SER A 1018 -21.77 -7.16 21.24
N ILE A 1019 -21.06 -6.05 21.13
CA ILE A 1019 -20.32 -5.67 19.90
C ILE A 1019 -19.17 -6.68 19.61
N ARG A 1020 -18.76 -7.48 20.61
CA ARG A 1020 -17.58 -8.36 20.55
C ARG A 1020 -17.86 -9.82 20.16
N THR A 1021 -19.12 -10.23 20.06
CA THR A 1021 -19.47 -11.55 19.53
C THR A 1021 -19.01 -11.70 18.07
N LYS A 1022 -18.85 -10.60 17.33
CA LYS A 1022 -18.29 -10.58 15.96
C LYS A 1022 -16.77 -10.85 15.93
N THR A 1023 -15.97 -10.13 16.71
CA THR A 1023 -14.48 -10.22 16.73
C THR A 1023 -13.97 -11.59 17.22
N ILE A 1024 -14.73 -12.23 18.11
CA ILE A 1024 -14.35 -13.52 18.72
C ILE A 1024 -14.62 -14.69 17.77
N ILE A 1025 -15.66 -14.59 16.92
CA ILE A 1025 -15.95 -15.60 15.90
C ILE A 1025 -14.93 -15.53 14.76
N THR A 1026 -14.43 -14.33 14.43
CA THR A 1026 -13.39 -14.17 13.40
C THR A 1026 -12.01 -14.65 13.85
N SER A 1027 -11.65 -14.51 15.13
CA SER A 1027 -10.37 -15.05 15.64
C SER A 1027 -10.38 -16.56 15.86
N SER A 1028 -11.52 -17.15 16.25
CA SER A 1028 -11.65 -18.60 16.37
C SER A 1028 -11.67 -19.34 15.02
N CYS A 1029 -12.05 -18.68 13.93
CA CYS A 1029 -11.98 -19.26 12.58
C CYS A 1029 -10.59 -19.12 11.93
N ALA A 1030 -9.72 -18.28 12.50
CA ALA A 1030 -8.36 -18.02 12.00
C ALA A 1030 -7.27 -18.85 12.71
N GLY A 1031 -7.64 -19.60 13.75
CA GLY A 1031 -6.76 -20.49 14.52
C GLY A 1031 -6.70 -21.91 14.00
#